data_AF-A0A946EUD1-F1
#
_entry.id   AF-A0A946EUD1-F1
#
_cell.length_a   1.000
_cell.length_b   1.000
_cell.length_c   1.000
_cell.angle_alpha   90.00
_cell.angle_beta   90.00
_cell.angle_gamma   90.00
#
_symmetry.space_group_name_H-M   'P 1'
#
loop_
_entity.id
_entity.type
_entity.pdbx_description
1 polymer ?
#
loop_
_entity_poly.entity_id
_entity_poly.type
_entity_poly.pdbx_seq_one_letter_code
_entity_poly.pdbx_strand_id
1 'polypeptide(L)'
;MDRSPLPPEHIGALESIACPTSDPADLATVCLETESHTASGRLEAWSFATLTFTLTVGRLGIDDNGHFRIAFRWTHDGGRLQTADPTSENYVSLSTTGAARLEPHYGTDGHTRPFNNALTVRVHGGYLKPGDKITARFGDRSSGSPGMRLQSFAEDACAFRVLIDTTATNHFTLLPERLSIRVGPAEPALYRLIGPTRRRVGEAFQLALRAEDAFGNPAKAPARAFTVVSNSQLNGLAVGYSILEDELVTPIGPLTSTDPGSIRLRAVFDDDGSEVEAPPLEIVQEGSAATWWADLHAQSGETVGINSIDTYFGFARDIALLDIAGHQGNDFQINRQFWDHLNATTAAFDEPGRFVTLPGYEWSGNTAVGGDRNVLFARENEEIRRSSHALVSERDDITSDVSTASDLFRALDGVDAVCIAHIGGRPADISVAHDGKIERAVEVHSCWGTFEWIMEDAFRLGHRLGLVCNSDDHKGRPGAAHPGASSFGSLGGLTAILADRLDRDHVMRALRDRRCYGTTGARIDIDLKLQFETDAHRFTEDPAVYSDATTEETNESTIGDIVAASGVSAILSGRVVAASPIERIEIRRGMETVAHLKPYDTPALGRRLRIVFEGAAYRGRGRQVRWDGEARLTGATIERVQEFAIWSPRDGATAVSPDHLTWRAVTSGNSSGVDIWFNQDSTEAEIEITTPQGIVHASLSEIGLTDQVFAFDGLGLQLRLFRLP
;
A
#
# COMPACT_ATOMS: atom_id res chain seq x y z
N MET A 1 20.18 -11.21 1.29
CA MET A 1 19.81 -10.32 0.16
C MET A 1 20.87 -9.25 0.05
N ASP A 2 21.29 -8.93 -1.17
CA ASP A 2 22.21 -7.82 -1.42
C ASP A 2 21.52 -6.50 -1.02
N ARG A 3 22.25 -5.63 -0.31
CA ARG A 3 21.76 -4.33 0.19
C ARG A 3 22.49 -3.17 -0.48
N SER A 4 23.04 -3.44 -1.67
CA SER A 4 23.72 -2.46 -2.50
C SER A 4 22.72 -1.51 -3.16
N PRO A 5 23.14 -0.29 -3.55
CA PRO A 5 22.32 0.56 -4.39
C PRO A 5 21.94 -0.15 -5.69
N LEU A 6 20.73 0.12 -6.17
CA LEU A 6 20.21 -0.47 -7.40
C LEU A 6 21.16 -0.27 -8.61
N PRO A 7 21.31 -1.28 -9.48
CA PRO A 7 21.98 -1.13 -10.76
C PRO A 7 21.28 -0.04 -11.60
N PRO A 8 21.96 1.07 -12.01
CA PRO A 8 21.33 2.14 -12.77
C PRO A 8 20.82 1.68 -14.12
N GLU A 9 21.44 0.65 -14.69
CA GLU A 9 20.99 0.02 -15.93
C GLU A 9 19.61 -0.63 -15.82
N HIS A 10 19.10 -0.89 -14.60
CA HIS A 10 17.74 -1.36 -14.38
C HIS A 10 16.73 -0.22 -14.14
N ILE A 11 17.18 1.02 -13.96
CA ILE A 11 16.29 2.14 -13.66
C ILE A 11 16.01 2.91 -14.94
N GLY A 12 14.75 2.91 -15.37
CA GLY A 12 14.29 3.81 -16.43
C GLY A 12 14.41 5.27 -15.99
N ALA A 13 15.29 6.03 -16.64
CA ALA A 13 15.44 7.46 -16.44
C ALA A 13 15.88 8.15 -17.75
N LEU A 14 15.40 9.38 -17.96
CA LEU A 14 15.92 10.23 -19.03
C LEU A 14 17.15 10.98 -18.54
N GLU A 15 18.30 10.65 -19.12
CA GLU A 15 19.46 11.53 -19.05
C GLU A 15 19.40 12.57 -20.16
N SER A 16 20.00 13.73 -19.88
CA SER A 16 20.16 14.79 -20.87
C SER A 16 20.96 14.29 -22.08
N ILE A 17 20.47 14.58 -23.29
CA ILE A 17 21.19 14.27 -24.54
C ILE A 17 22.42 15.20 -24.73
N ALA A 18 22.40 16.40 -24.15
CA ALA A 18 23.49 17.37 -24.28
C ALA A 18 24.24 17.56 -22.96
N CYS A 19 25.49 17.09 -22.93
CA CYS A 19 26.41 17.35 -21.83
C CYS A 19 27.44 18.40 -22.29
N PRO A 20 27.74 19.46 -21.51
CA PRO A 20 28.71 20.49 -21.91
C PRO A 20 30.16 19.97 -21.96
N THR A 21 30.42 18.74 -21.49
CA THR A 21 31.73 18.10 -21.43
C THR A 21 31.63 16.58 -21.43
N SER A 22 32.68 15.87 -21.83
CA SER A 22 32.81 14.42 -21.67
C SER A 22 33.41 13.98 -20.33
N ASP A 23 34.00 14.91 -19.56
CA ASP A 23 34.66 14.61 -18.29
C ASP A 23 33.84 15.19 -17.12
N PRO A 24 33.16 14.37 -16.30
CA PRO A 24 32.34 14.87 -15.20
C PRO A 24 33.08 15.78 -14.20
N ALA A 25 34.41 15.65 -14.07
CA ALA A 25 35.21 16.51 -13.20
C ALA A 25 35.26 17.99 -13.68
N ASP A 26 34.87 18.25 -14.93
CA ASP A 26 34.66 19.60 -15.44
C ASP A 26 33.47 20.30 -14.81
N LEU A 27 32.47 19.54 -14.39
CA LEU A 27 31.22 20.06 -13.86
C LEU A 27 31.38 20.38 -12.36
N ALA A 28 31.49 19.33 -11.56
CA ALA A 28 31.69 19.39 -10.12
C ALA A 28 31.92 17.97 -9.59
N THR A 29 32.42 17.88 -8.37
CA THR A 29 32.36 16.64 -7.57
C THR A 29 31.53 16.87 -6.32
N VAL A 30 30.87 15.82 -5.82
CA VAL A 30 30.04 15.92 -4.61
C VAL A 30 30.29 14.79 -3.63
N CYS A 31 30.33 15.12 -2.33
CA CYS A 31 30.30 14.14 -1.26
C CYS A 31 29.12 14.38 -0.32
N LEU A 32 28.70 13.30 0.36
CA LEU A 32 27.69 13.29 1.40
C LEU A 32 28.33 12.83 2.70
N GLU A 33 28.14 13.61 3.75
CA GLU A 33 28.51 13.30 5.12
C GLU A 33 27.24 13.21 5.99
N THR A 34 27.22 12.25 6.91
CA THR A 34 26.10 12.02 7.82
C THR A 34 26.56 12.07 9.27
N GLU A 35 25.79 12.72 10.14
CA GLU A 35 25.92 12.55 11.58
C GLU A 35 25.35 11.16 11.97
N SER A 36 26.13 10.07 11.78
CA SER A 36 25.68 8.75 12.24
C SER A 36 25.82 8.63 13.76
N HIS A 37 24.72 8.31 14.44
CA HIS A 37 24.70 8.02 15.87
C HIS A 37 24.83 6.52 16.19
N THR A 38 24.87 5.64 15.18
CA THR A 38 24.98 4.19 15.39
C THR A 38 26.33 3.65 14.92
N ALA A 39 26.83 2.60 15.59
CA ALA A 39 28.05 1.89 15.20
C ALA A 39 27.95 1.25 13.80
N SER A 40 26.73 1.06 13.29
CA SER A 40 26.44 0.47 11.98
C SER A 40 26.41 1.47 10.82
N GLY A 41 26.50 2.77 11.07
CA GLY A 41 26.31 3.80 10.04
C GLY A 41 24.86 3.98 9.56
N ARG A 42 23.91 3.29 10.20
CA ARG A 42 22.47 3.30 9.88
C ARG A 42 21.75 4.41 10.64
N LEU A 43 20.84 5.10 9.96
CA LEU A 43 19.90 6.04 10.57
C LEU A 43 18.55 5.36 10.80
N GLU A 44 17.79 5.81 11.78
CA GLU A 44 16.52 5.19 12.17
C GLU A 44 15.33 5.82 11.42
N ALA A 45 14.38 5.01 10.95
CA ALA A 45 13.14 5.47 10.35
C ALA A 45 12.43 6.45 11.30
N TRP A 46 11.86 7.51 10.75
CA TRP A 46 11.17 8.56 11.52
C TRP A 46 12.03 9.36 12.52
N SER A 47 13.33 9.09 12.63
CA SER A 47 14.25 9.89 13.43
C SER A 47 14.66 11.19 12.73
N PHE A 48 15.39 12.04 13.44
CA PHE A 48 15.99 13.24 12.88
C PHE A 48 17.48 13.03 12.60
N ALA A 49 17.95 13.52 11.45
CA ALA A 49 19.36 13.49 11.07
C ALA A 49 19.83 14.81 10.43
N THR A 50 21.14 15.01 10.39
CA THR A 50 21.79 16.07 9.59
C THR A 50 22.55 15.42 8.44
N LEU A 51 22.25 15.83 7.21
CA LEU A 51 22.94 15.38 6.00
C LEU A 51 23.69 16.57 5.39
N THR A 52 25.01 16.47 5.26
CA THR A 52 25.84 17.54 4.70
C THR A 52 26.33 17.14 3.31
N PHE A 53 25.86 17.86 2.29
CA PHE A 53 26.35 17.75 0.93
C PHE A 53 27.41 18.82 0.69
N THR A 54 28.59 18.43 0.22
CA THR A 54 29.63 19.38 -0.19
C THR A 54 29.92 19.20 -1.68
N LEU A 55 29.50 20.17 -2.47
CA LEU A 55 29.82 20.29 -3.88
C LEU A 55 31.13 21.06 -4.02
N THR A 56 32.08 20.54 -4.80
CA THR A 56 33.30 21.24 -5.21
C THR A 56 33.20 21.55 -6.70
N VAL A 57 33.25 22.83 -7.06
CA VAL A 57 33.07 23.31 -8.43
C VAL A 57 34.21 22.85 -9.34
N GLY A 58 33.85 22.28 -10.49
CA GLY A 58 34.77 21.73 -11.48
C GLY A 58 35.44 22.80 -12.36
N ARG A 59 36.19 22.36 -13.38
CA ARG A 59 36.99 23.25 -14.23
C ARG A 59 36.16 24.30 -15.01
N LEU A 60 34.89 24.05 -15.27
CA LEU A 60 34.02 24.99 -15.99
C LEU A 60 33.52 26.15 -15.12
N GLY A 61 33.58 26.04 -13.79
CA GLY A 61 32.89 26.98 -12.91
C GLY A 61 31.37 26.78 -12.91
N ILE A 62 30.66 27.64 -12.17
CA ILE A 62 29.21 27.80 -12.26
C ILE A 62 28.93 29.28 -12.50
N ASP A 63 28.35 29.61 -13.66
CA ASP A 63 28.10 30.99 -14.04
C ASP A 63 26.95 31.64 -13.24
N ASP A 64 26.80 32.96 -13.35
CA ASP A 64 25.64 33.68 -12.81
C ASP A 64 24.35 33.13 -13.42
N ASN A 65 23.38 32.80 -12.56
CA ASN A 65 22.15 32.06 -12.87
C ASN A 65 22.34 30.56 -13.20
N GLY A 66 23.53 30.00 -12.97
CA GLY A 66 23.73 28.56 -12.93
C GLY A 66 23.01 27.92 -11.73
N HIS A 67 22.82 26.61 -11.79
CA HIS A 67 22.06 25.86 -10.78
C HIS A 67 22.76 24.57 -10.38
N PHE A 68 22.51 24.13 -9.15
CA PHE A 68 22.63 22.72 -8.81
C PHE A 68 21.34 22.22 -8.14
N ARG A 69 21.10 20.92 -8.22
CA ARG A 69 19.95 20.22 -7.63
C ARG A 69 20.43 19.04 -6.82
N ILE A 70 19.89 18.87 -5.62
CA ILE A 70 19.99 17.63 -4.86
C ILE A 70 18.59 17.02 -4.85
N ALA A 71 18.42 15.96 -5.63
CA ALA A 71 17.16 15.30 -5.90
C ALA A 71 17.08 13.93 -5.20
N PHE A 72 15.92 13.58 -4.68
CA PHE A 72 15.65 12.32 -4.00
C PHE A 72 14.24 11.82 -4.31
N ARG A 73 13.93 10.57 -3.92
CA ARG A 73 12.69 9.92 -4.32
C ARG A 73 11.45 10.64 -3.80
N TRP A 74 10.40 10.63 -4.62
CA TRP A 74 9.09 11.18 -4.26
C TRP A 74 8.41 10.47 -3.07
N THR A 75 8.73 9.19 -2.87
CA THR A 75 8.19 8.36 -1.78
C THR A 75 8.63 8.83 -0.39
N HIS A 76 9.71 9.61 -0.29
CA HIS A 76 10.18 10.17 0.97
C HIS A 76 9.09 11.01 1.64
N ASP A 77 8.65 10.58 2.82
CA ASP A 77 7.56 11.19 3.58
C ASP A 77 7.99 11.87 4.88
N GLY A 78 9.29 12.10 5.07
CA GLY A 78 9.85 12.89 6.19
C GLY A 78 9.55 14.40 6.15
N GLY A 79 8.60 14.84 5.32
CA GLY A 79 8.21 16.25 5.23
C GLY A 79 9.05 17.09 4.27
N ARG A 80 8.77 18.40 4.26
CA ARG A 80 9.26 19.37 3.28
C ARG A 80 10.52 20.08 3.80
N LEU A 81 11.58 20.13 2.98
CA LEU A 81 12.75 20.98 3.26
C LEU A 81 12.36 22.47 3.25
N GLN A 82 12.91 23.24 4.19
CA GLN A 82 12.62 24.66 4.34
C GLN A 82 13.87 25.45 4.76
N THR A 83 13.94 26.74 4.44
CA THR A 83 15.08 27.62 4.72
C THR A 83 14.67 28.90 5.48
N ALA A 84 13.45 28.92 6.01
CA ALA A 84 12.82 30.10 6.59
C ALA A 84 12.96 30.16 8.12
N ASP A 85 12.80 29.02 8.80
CA ASP A 85 12.84 28.93 10.26
C ASP A 85 13.98 28.02 10.73
N PRO A 86 15.10 28.59 11.22
CA PRO A 86 16.26 27.82 11.67
C PRO A 86 16.03 26.98 12.93
N THR A 87 14.87 27.13 13.59
CA THR A 87 14.49 26.38 14.79
C THR A 87 13.53 25.23 14.52
N SER A 88 12.91 25.20 13.33
CA SER A 88 11.95 24.17 12.93
C SER A 88 12.63 22.96 12.27
N GLU A 89 11.92 21.82 12.21
CA GLU A 89 12.38 20.64 11.48
C GLU A 89 12.62 20.91 9.99
N ASN A 90 13.42 20.04 9.36
CA ASN A 90 13.73 20.08 7.93
C ASN A 90 14.37 21.40 7.48
N TYR A 91 14.98 22.16 8.40
CA TYR A 91 15.72 23.37 8.09
C TYR A 91 16.97 23.06 7.26
N VAL A 92 17.18 23.81 6.18
CA VAL A 92 18.35 23.72 5.32
C VAL A 92 19.16 25.00 5.43
N SER A 93 20.47 24.85 5.67
CA SER A 93 21.42 25.95 5.54
C SER A 93 22.31 25.76 4.31
N LEU A 94 22.72 26.88 3.72
CA LEU A 94 23.60 26.93 2.57
C LEU A 94 24.77 27.87 2.83
N SER A 95 25.96 27.48 2.41
CA SER A 95 27.13 28.35 2.38
C SER A 95 27.99 28.09 1.16
N THR A 96 28.80 29.07 0.78
CA THR A 96 29.82 28.89 -0.26
C THR A 96 31.14 29.57 0.14
N THR A 97 32.26 29.04 -0.36
CA THR A 97 33.57 29.70 -0.25
C THR A 97 33.76 30.81 -1.28
N GLY A 98 32.94 30.82 -2.34
CA GLY A 98 32.96 31.84 -3.38
C GLY A 98 32.24 33.12 -2.96
N ALA A 99 32.31 34.15 -3.82
CA ALA A 99 31.67 35.45 -3.56
C ALA A 99 30.21 35.54 -4.04
N ALA A 100 29.71 34.51 -4.74
CA ALA A 100 28.34 34.47 -5.25
C ALA A 100 27.30 34.25 -4.13
N ARG A 101 26.05 34.57 -4.41
CA ARG A 101 24.91 34.30 -3.52
C ARG A 101 24.21 33.02 -3.95
N LEU A 102 23.61 32.34 -2.98
CA LEU A 102 22.86 31.10 -3.18
C LEU A 102 21.39 31.37 -2.89
N GLU A 103 20.52 30.99 -3.81
CA GLU A 103 19.07 31.07 -3.64
C GLU A 103 18.45 29.67 -3.67
N PRO A 104 18.02 29.12 -2.52
CA PRO A 104 17.38 27.82 -2.45
C PRO A 104 15.91 27.85 -2.86
N HIS A 105 15.47 26.78 -3.49
CA HIS A 105 14.08 26.45 -3.74
C HIS A 105 13.86 24.94 -3.60
N TYR A 106 12.95 24.54 -2.73
CA TYR A 106 12.51 23.15 -2.64
C TYR A 106 11.15 22.95 -3.31
N GLY A 107 11.11 21.98 -4.23
CA GLY A 107 9.93 21.58 -4.99
C GLY A 107 9.85 20.06 -5.18
N THR A 108 8.66 19.58 -5.57
CA THR A 108 8.38 18.16 -5.84
C THR A 108 8.33 17.84 -7.34
N ASP A 109 8.76 18.79 -8.18
CA ASP A 109 8.82 18.76 -9.64
C ASP A 109 10.21 19.15 -10.15
N GLY A 110 11.23 19.10 -9.27
CA GLY A 110 12.57 19.61 -9.58
C GLY A 110 13.41 18.69 -10.47
N HIS A 111 13.00 17.44 -10.68
CA HIS A 111 13.63 16.52 -11.63
C HIS A 111 12.63 15.45 -12.07
N THR A 112 13.02 14.53 -12.96
CA THR A 112 12.16 13.46 -13.46
C THR A 112 11.85 12.42 -12.38
N ARG A 113 10.67 11.78 -12.48
CA ARG A 113 10.33 10.64 -11.63
C ARG A 113 11.37 9.51 -11.79
N PRO A 114 11.70 8.77 -10.72
CA PRO A 114 11.15 8.87 -9.36
C PRO A 114 11.83 9.90 -8.46
N PHE A 115 12.85 10.62 -8.94
CA PHE A 115 13.69 11.54 -8.16
C PHE A 115 13.22 13.01 -8.26
N ASN A 116 11.92 13.27 -8.17
CA ASN A 116 11.36 14.61 -8.43
C ASN A 116 11.34 15.56 -7.22
N ASN A 117 11.52 15.06 -5.99
CA ASN A 117 11.75 15.92 -4.82
C ASN A 117 13.17 16.50 -4.92
N ALA A 118 13.31 17.83 -4.97
CA ALA A 118 14.64 18.42 -5.11
C ALA A 118 14.79 19.75 -4.38
N LEU A 119 15.94 19.93 -3.73
CA LEU A 119 16.46 21.26 -3.42
C LEU A 119 17.22 21.76 -4.65
N THR A 120 16.66 22.75 -5.32
CA THR A 120 17.34 23.52 -6.38
C THR A 120 18.00 24.74 -5.75
N VAL A 121 19.25 25.02 -6.10
CA VAL A 121 19.96 26.20 -5.62
C VAL A 121 20.51 26.97 -6.81
N ARG A 122 20.03 28.20 -6.97
CA ARG A 122 20.51 29.14 -8.00
C ARG A 122 21.70 29.93 -7.48
N VAL A 123 22.79 29.92 -8.26
CA VAL A 123 23.92 30.83 -8.07
C VAL A 123 23.54 32.17 -8.70
N HIS A 124 23.62 33.26 -7.95
CA HIS A 124 23.30 34.59 -8.49
C HIS A 124 24.13 35.70 -7.85
N GLY A 125 24.14 36.87 -8.50
CA GLY A 125 24.90 38.03 -8.04
C GLY A 125 26.42 37.79 -8.13
N GLY A 126 26.84 36.94 -9.06
CA GLY A 126 28.22 36.51 -9.26
C GLY A 126 28.31 35.08 -9.81
N TYR A 127 29.52 34.54 -9.87
CA TYR A 127 29.82 33.19 -10.35
C TYR A 127 30.70 32.45 -9.35
N LEU A 128 30.81 31.14 -9.48
CA LEU A 128 31.71 30.29 -8.70
C LEU A 128 32.85 29.77 -9.57
N LYS A 129 34.06 29.78 -9.03
CA LYS A 129 35.29 29.40 -9.71
C LYS A 129 35.62 27.93 -9.47
N PRO A 130 36.46 27.31 -10.31
CA PRO A 130 37.00 25.99 -10.03
C PRO A 130 37.61 25.90 -8.62
N GLY A 131 37.21 24.88 -7.87
CA GLY A 131 37.61 24.66 -6.48
C GLY A 131 36.79 25.39 -5.41
N ASP A 132 35.91 26.32 -5.78
CA ASP A 132 34.94 26.86 -4.83
C ASP A 132 34.01 25.74 -4.35
N LYS A 133 33.56 25.84 -3.10
CA LYS A 133 32.66 24.86 -2.49
C LYS A 133 31.29 25.46 -2.25
N ILE A 134 30.27 24.62 -2.38
CA ILE A 134 28.93 24.87 -1.86
C ILE A 134 28.64 23.78 -0.82
N THR A 135 28.23 24.18 0.37
CA THR A 135 27.80 23.27 1.43
C THR A 135 26.31 23.44 1.65
N ALA A 136 25.55 22.36 1.50
CA ALA A 136 24.13 22.28 1.85
C ALA A 136 23.95 21.32 3.03
N ARG A 137 23.42 21.81 4.14
CA ARG A 137 23.12 21.00 5.33
C ARG A 137 21.63 20.80 5.44
N PHE A 138 21.16 19.59 5.18
CA PHE A 138 19.76 19.24 5.39
C PHE A 138 19.60 18.87 6.86
N GLY A 139 18.65 19.52 7.53
CA GLY A 139 18.47 19.35 8.97
C GLY A 139 19.51 20.07 9.80
N ASP A 140 19.90 21.30 9.45
CA ASP A 140 20.95 22.01 10.19
C ASP A 140 20.53 22.36 11.62
N ARG A 141 21.17 21.71 12.60
CA ARG A 141 20.90 21.85 14.04
C ARG A 141 21.59 23.04 14.69
N SER A 142 22.43 23.80 13.98
CA SER A 142 23.27 24.86 14.57
C SER A 142 22.48 25.98 15.26
N SER A 143 21.19 26.09 14.99
CA SER A 143 20.32 27.18 15.48
C SER A 143 19.04 26.68 16.14
N GLY A 144 19.01 25.42 16.57
CA GLY A 144 17.92 24.84 17.38
C GLY A 144 16.96 23.93 16.62
N SER A 145 17.10 23.77 15.29
CA SER A 145 16.38 22.75 14.55
C SER A 145 16.63 21.36 15.15
N PRO A 146 15.61 20.48 15.22
CA PRO A 146 15.82 19.09 15.60
C PRO A 146 16.52 18.26 14.51
N GLY A 147 16.57 18.74 13.27
CA GLY A 147 17.16 18.06 12.11
C GLY A 147 16.17 17.81 10.97
N MET A 148 16.61 17.07 9.95
CA MET A 148 15.77 16.58 8.86
C MET A 148 15.10 15.29 9.32
N ARG A 149 13.78 15.25 9.26
CA ARG A 149 13.00 14.05 9.56
C ARG A 149 13.20 13.05 8.42
N LEU A 150 13.61 11.84 8.78
CA LEU A 150 13.73 10.74 7.83
C LEU A 150 12.37 10.10 7.56
N GLN A 151 12.27 9.43 6.41
CA GLN A 151 11.08 8.70 5.98
C GLN A 151 10.60 7.68 7.03
N SER A 152 9.33 7.34 6.99
CA SER A 152 8.67 6.44 7.94
C SER A 152 8.97 4.96 7.69
N PHE A 153 9.77 4.63 6.68
CA PHE A 153 10.00 3.27 6.21
C PHE A 153 11.49 2.97 6.02
N ALA A 154 11.86 1.70 6.18
CA ALA A 154 13.23 1.25 5.98
C ALA A 154 13.60 1.21 4.49
N GLU A 155 14.80 1.69 4.17
CA GLU A 155 15.37 1.67 2.83
C GLU A 155 16.87 1.39 2.91
N ASP A 156 17.33 0.37 2.19
CA ASP A 156 18.73 -0.06 2.24
C ASP A 156 19.67 0.97 1.61
N ALA A 157 19.17 1.75 0.65
CA ALA A 157 19.88 2.81 -0.06
C ALA A 157 18.95 3.97 -0.48
N CYS A 158 18.60 4.84 0.48
CA CYS A 158 17.90 6.11 0.20
C CYS A 158 18.83 7.01 -0.61
N ALA A 159 18.61 7.05 -1.92
CA ALA A 159 19.53 7.61 -2.90
C ALA A 159 19.26 9.08 -3.21
N PHE A 160 20.34 9.83 -3.39
CA PHE A 160 20.34 11.23 -3.81
C PHE A 160 21.04 11.36 -5.18
N ARG A 161 20.41 12.08 -6.09
CA ARG A 161 20.94 12.44 -7.41
C ARG A 161 21.33 13.91 -7.39
N VAL A 162 22.55 14.22 -7.81
CA VAL A 162 23.01 15.59 -7.89
C VAL A 162 23.09 16.00 -9.34
N LEU A 163 22.36 17.05 -9.71
CA LEU A 163 22.35 17.58 -11.06
C LEU A 163 22.91 19.00 -11.08
N ILE A 164 23.52 19.39 -12.17
CA ILE A 164 24.17 20.70 -12.31
C ILE A 164 23.93 21.32 -13.69
N ASP A 165 23.68 22.63 -13.69
CA ASP A 165 23.69 23.50 -14.84
C ASP A 165 24.76 24.57 -14.60
N THR A 166 25.93 24.38 -15.21
CA THR A 166 27.08 25.27 -15.06
C THR A 166 26.98 26.55 -15.89
N THR A 167 26.05 26.61 -16.86
CA THR A 167 26.02 27.63 -17.93
C THR A 167 24.72 28.45 -17.97
N ALA A 168 23.87 28.31 -16.96
CA ALA A 168 22.58 29.01 -16.85
C ALA A 168 21.63 28.76 -18.04
N THR A 169 21.68 27.56 -18.62
CA THR A 169 20.84 27.17 -19.77
C THR A 169 19.57 26.44 -19.35
N ASN A 170 19.37 26.22 -18.04
CA ASN A 170 18.34 25.37 -17.46
C ASN A 170 18.44 23.91 -17.93
N HIS A 171 19.65 23.51 -18.33
CA HIS A 171 19.95 22.16 -18.80
C HIS A 171 20.82 21.42 -17.78
N PHE A 172 20.22 20.40 -17.16
CA PHE A 172 20.81 19.72 -16.02
C PHE A 172 21.55 18.46 -16.47
N THR A 173 22.82 18.37 -16.06
CA THR A 173 23.62 17.16 -16.21
C THR A 173 23.70 16.43 -14.87
N LEU A 174 23.48 15.12 -14.88
CA LEU A 174 23.63 14.27 -13.70
C LEU A 174 25.12 14.06 -13.37
N LEU A 175 25.50 14.27 -12.11
CA LEU A 175 26.83 13.93 -11.62
C LEU A 175 26.94 12.40 -11.36
N PRO A 176 28.10 11.79 -11.64
CA PRO A 176 28.27 10.33 -11.57
C PRO A 176 28.29 9.76 -10.15
N GLU A 177 28.52 10.59 -9.12
CA GLU A 177 28.58 10.13 -7.74
C GLU A 177 27.27 9.51 -7.27
N ARG A 178 27.37 8.33 -6.66
CA ARG A 178 26.24 7.63 -6.06
C ARG A 178 26.18 7.92 -4.58
N LEU A 179 25.30 8.83 -4.20
CA LEU A 179 25.10 9.23 -2.81
C LEU A 179 23.88 8.52 -2.25
N SER A 180 24.02 7.89 -1.09
CA SER A 180 22.89 7.29 -0.39
C SER A 180 23.12 7.22 1.11
N ILE A 181 22.02 7.19 1.86
CA ILE A 181 22.01 6.81 3.28
C ILE A 181 21.23 5.50 3.46
N ARG A 182 21.49 4.80 4.55
CA ARG A 182 20.69 3.65 4.96
C ARG A 182 19.73 4.05 6.07
N VAL A 183 18.44 3.81 5.85
CA VAL A 183 17.38 4.01 6.86
C VAL A 183 16.90 2.63 7.31
N GLY A 184 17.05 2.31 8.59
CA GLY A 184 16.57 1.07 9.18
C GLY A 184 15.27 1.23 9.96
N PRO A 185 14.62 0.12 10.34
CA PRO A 185 13.48 0.17 11.26
C PRO A 185 13.89 0.81 12.60
N ALA A 186 12.90 1.43 13.25
CA ALA A 186 13.01 1.85 14.64
C ALA A 186 12.89 0.66 15.60
N GLU A 187 12.94 0.95 16.91
CA GLU A 187 12.74 -0.08 17.93
C GLU A 187 11.37 -0.78 17.76
N PRO A 188 11.30 -2.10 17.98
CA PRO A 188 10.04 -2.83 17.91
C PRO A 188 8.98 -2.26 18.84
N ALA A 189 7.78 -2.03 18.31
CA ALA A 189 6.62 -1.52 19.03
C ALA A 189 5.45 -2.53 19.06
N LEU A 190 5.37 -3.42 18.06
CA LEU A 190 4.25 -4.33 17.86
C LEU A 190 4.75 -5.71 17.46
N TYR A 191 3.96 -6.75 17.77
CA TYR A 191 4.18 -8.12 17.30
C TYR A 191 2.98 -8.56 16.46
N ARG A 192 3.23 -9.32 15.39
CA ARG A 192 2.21 -9.89 14.49
C ARG A 192 2.42 -11.39 14.34
N LEU A 193 1.36 -12.16 14.58
CA LEU A 193 1.30 -13.58 14.24
C LEU A 193 0.54 -13.71 12.92
N ILE A 194 1.19 -14.23 11.88
CA ILE A 194 0.67 -14.25 10.51
C ILE A 194 0.56 -15.71 10.06
N GLY A 195 -0.49 -16.01 9.30
CA GLY A 195 -0.76 -17.35 8.78
C GLY A 195 -1.84 -17.34 7.70
N PRO A 196 -2.19 -18.53 7.16
CA PRO A 196 -3.32 -18.66 6.25
C PRO A 196 -4.65 -18.62 7.00
N THR A 197 -5.73 -18.48 6.24
CA THR A 197 -7.10 -18.44 6.80
C THR A 197 -7.95 -19.64 6.40
N ARG A 198 -7.56 -20.40 5.38
CA ARG A 198 -8.26 -21.61 4.94
C ARG A 198 -7.31 -22.64 4.36
N ARG A 199 -7.33 -23.86 4.89
CA ARG A 199 -6.56 -25.01 4.40
C ARG A 199 -7.41 -26.26 4.47
N ARG A 200 -7.04 -27.31 3.73
CA ARG A 200 -7.73 -28.60 3.76
C ARG A 200 -7.25 -29.47 4.90
N VAL A 201 -8.06 -30.45 5.28
CA VAL A 201 -7.63 -31.55 6.16
C VAL A 201 -6.34 -32.16 5.61
N GLY A 202 -5.33 -32.28 6.47
CA GLY A 202 -4.01 -32.83 6.15
C GLY A 202 -3.08 -31.89 5.35
N GLU A 203 -3.57 -30.74 4.88
CA GLU A 203 -2.74 -29.78 4.15
C GLU A 203 -1.80 -29.05 5.11
N ALA A 204 -0.52 -29.00 4.75
CA ALA A 204 0.50 -28.35 5.56
C ALA A 204 0.38 -26.82 5.48
N PHE A 205 0.64 -26.15 6.59
CA PHE A 205 0.73 -24.70 6.65
C PHE A 205 1.81 -24.24 7.63
N GLN A 206 2.17 -22.96 7.53
CA GLN A 206 3.13 -22.32 8.42
C GLN A 206 2.52 -21.02 8.97
N LEU A 207 2.86 -20.71 10.22
CA LEU A 207 2.68 -19.38 10.80
C LEU A 207 4.04 -18.71 10.94
N ALA A 208 4.05 -17.41 11.17
CA ALA A 208 5.24 -16.75 11.67
C ALA A 208 4.91 -15.59 12.61
N LEU A 209 5.77 -15.41 13.59
CA LEU A 209 5.77 -14.25 14.46
C LEU A 209 6.79 -13.24 13.92
N ARG A 210 6.40 -11.98 13.74
CA ARG A 210 7.31 -10.88 13.41
C ARG A 210 7.12 -9.71 14.36
N ALA A 211 8.21 -8.98 14.60
CA ALA A 211 8.17 -7.73 15.32
C ALA A 211 8.22 -6.56 14.33
N GLU A 212 7.51 -5.49 14.63
CA GLU A 212 7.38 -4.30 13.80
C GLU A 212 7.63 -3.05 14.62
N ASP A 213 8.28 -2.04 14.03
CA ASP A 213 8.26 -0.70 14.60
C ASP A 213 6.87 -0.05 14.46
N ALA A 214 6.71 1.17 15.00
CA ALA A 214 5.42 1.85 15.00
C ALA A 214 4.84 2.12 13.60
N PHE A 215 5.66 2.13 12.55
CA PHE A 215 5.23 2.32 11.15
C PHE A 215 5.13 1.00 10.36
N GLY A 216 5.22 -0.15 11.04
CA GLY A 216 5.12 -1.45 10.41
C GLY A 216 6.38 -1.87 9.66
N ASN A 217 7.56 -1.31 9.96
CA ASN A 217 8.80 -1.86 9.43
C ASN A 217 9.19 -3.10 10.23
N PRO A 218 9.50 -4.24 9.59
CA PRO A 218 10.03 -5.40 10.30
C PRO A 218 11.29 -5.01 11.07
N ALA A 219 11.25 -5.20 12.38
CA ALA A 219 12.31 -4.81 13.30
C ALA A 219 12.90 -6.06 13.96
N LYS A 220 14.21 -6.03 14.22
CA LYS A 220 14.87 -7.08 15.00
C LYS A 220 14.48 -6.90 16.46
N ALA A 221 13.81 -7.88 17.03
CA ALA A 221 13.42 -7.85 18.44
C ALA A 221 14.49 -8.49 19.34
N PRO A 222 14.58 -8.09 20.62
CA PRO A 222 15.36 -8.80 21.60
C PRO A 222 14.93 -10.26 21.69
N ALA A 223 15.86 -11.13 22.08
CA ALA A 223 15.56 -12.54 22.28
C ALA A 223 14.43 -12.70 23.32
N ARG A 224 13.36 -13.40 22.95
CA ARG A 224 12.14 -13.52 23.76
C ARG A 224 11.46 -14.86 23.53
N ALA A 225 11.15 -15.55 24.63
CA ALA A 225 10.46 -16.84 24.59
C ALA A 225 8.93 -16.65 24.53
N PHE A 226 8.26 -17.53 23.81
CA PHE A 226 6.80 -17.54 23.71
C PHE A 226 6.27 -18.93 23.42
N THR A 227 5.00 -19.14 23.79
CA THR A 227 4.26 -20.37 23.52
C THR A 227 3.12 -20.09 22.54
N VAL A 228 2.89 -20.99 21.59
CA VAL A 228 1.73 -20.91 20.69
C VAL A 228 0.61 -21.76 21.25
N VAL A 229 -0.52 -21.13 21.58
CA VAL A 229 -1.72 -21.76 22.12
C VAL A 229 -2.76 -21.90 21.02
N SER A 230 -3.37 -23.09 20.92
CA SER A 230 -4.46 -23.38 19.99
C SER A 230 -5.69 -23.90 20.72
N ASN A 231 -6.88 -23.61 20.19
CA ASN A 231 -8.13 -24.22 20.64
C ASN A 231 -8.35 -25.65 20.08
N SER A 232 -7.44 -26.14 19.23
CA SER A 232 -7.51 -27.45 18.59
C SER A 232 -6.13 -28.13 18.61
N GLN A 233 -6.11 -29.46 18.48
CA GLN A 233 -4.84 -30.18 18.39
C GLN A 233 -4.24 -30.02 16.99
N LEU A 234 -2.95 -29.65 16.92
CA LEU A 234 -2.21 -29.50 15.68
C LEU A 234 -0.97 -30.39 15.70
N ASN A 235 -0.72 -31.10 14.59
CA ASN A 235 0.52 -31.84 14.42
C ASN A 235 1.65 -30.88 14.06
N GLY A 236 2.84 -31.10 14.63
CA GLY A 236 4.02 -30.25 14.40
C GLY A 236 4.12 -29.02 15.30
N LEU A 237 3.12 -28.75 16.15
CA LEU A 237 3.17 -27.65 17.10
C LEU A 237 4.15 -27.97 18.24
N ALA A 238 5.26 -27.24 18.33
CA ALA A 238 6.26 -27.39 19.39
C ALA A 238 5.76 -26.88 20.75
N VAL A 239 6.42 -27.33 21.82
CA VAL A 239 6.12 -26.94 23.22
C VAL A 239 6.52 -25.50 23.57
N GLY A 240 7.35 -24.85 22.75
CA GLY A 240 7.79 -23.47 22.96
C GLY A 240 8.67 -22.99 21.79
N TYR A 241 8.75 -21.68 21.63
CA TYR A 241 9.49 -20.98 20.60
C TYR A 241 10.29 -19.82 21.21
N SER A 242 11.31 -19.37 20.50
CA SER A 242 12.07 -18.19 20.87
C SER A 242 12.33 -17.33 19.67
N ILE A 243 12.10 -16.03 19.82
CA ILE A 243 12.66 -15.02 18.91
C ILE A 243 14.16 -15.05 19.13
N LEU A 244 14.93 -15.26 18.07
CA LEU A 244 16.38 -15.19 18.12
C LEU A 244 16.84 -13.76 17.82
N GLU A 245 17.91 -13.35 18.48
CA GLU A 245 18.58 -12.10 18.18
C GLU A 245 18.99 -12.08 16.69
N ASP A 246 18.73 -10.97 16.01
CA ASP A 246 18.93 -10.77 14.57
C ASP A 246 17.90 -11.35 13.58
N GLU A 247 16.89 -12.09 14.03
CA GLU A 247 15.79 -12.52 13.15
C GLU A 247 14.72 -11.44 12.98
N LEU A 248 14.22 -11.28 11.75
CA LEU A 248 13.04 -10.44 11.47
C LEU A 248 11.72 -11.19 11.67
N VAL A 249 11.78 -12.51 11.56
CA VAL A 249 10.62 -13.41 11.54
C VAL A 249 11.02 -14.74 12.16
N THR A 250 10.19 -15.22 13.09
CA THR A 250 10.34 -16.55 13.70
C THR A 250 9.28 -17.49 13.11
N PRO A 251 9.66 -18.49 12.30
CA PRO A 251 8.73 -19.43 11.70
C PRO A 251 8.16 -20.43 12.72
N ILE A 252 6.91 -20.83 12.52
CA ILE A 252 6.17 -21.77 13.36
C ILE A 252 5.54 -22.81 12.42
N GLY A 253 6.07 -24.04 12.44
CA GLY A 253 5.59 -25.13 11.60
C GLY A 253 6.72 -25.88 10.88
N PRO A 254 6.38 -26.71 9.87
CA PRO A 254 5.05 -26.88 9.31
C PRO A 254 4.05 -27.52 10.28
N LEU A 255 2.79 -27.12 10.18
CA LEU A 255 1.65 -27.58 10.97
C LEU A 255 0.64 -28.28 10.07
N THR A 256 -0.08 -29.26 10.60
CA THR A 256 -1.26 -29.87 9.95
C THR A 256 -2.38 -30.11 10.94
N SER A 257 -3.63 -30.08 10.46
CA SER A 257 -4.81 -30.56 11.19
C SER A 257 -5.44 -31.73 10.45
N THR A 258 -5.83 -32.77 11.18
CA THR A 258 -6.59 -33.91 10.64
C THR A 258 -8.10 -33.74 10.77
N ASP A 259 -8.54 -32.75 11.57
CA ASP A 259 -9.95 -32.52 11.84
C ASP A 259 -10.41 -31.21 11.18
N PRO A 260 -11.58 -31.20 10.52
CA PRO A 260 -12.19 -30.00 10.01
C PRO A 260 -12.68 -29.11 11.16
N GLY A 261 -12.63 -27.79 10.98
CA GLY A 261 -13.16 -26.83 11.95
C GLY A 261 -12.37 -25.53 12.05
N SER A 262 -12.86 -24.65 12.92
CA SER A 262 -12.28 -23.33 13.19
C SER A 262 -11.17 -23.41 14.23
N ILE A 263 -9.97 -22.97 13.84
CA ILE A 263 -8.78 -22.93 14.66
C ILE A 263 -8.42 -21.48 14.98
N ARG A 264 -8.25 -21.19 16.27
CA ARG A 264 -7.76 -19.93 16.81
C ARG A 264 -6.39 -20.16 17.44
N LEU A 265 -5.43 -19.33 17.05
CA LEU A 265 -4.02 -19.45 17.43
C LEU A 265 -3.54 -18.15 18.03
N ARG A 266 -2.86 -18.23 19.17
CA ARG A 266 -2.27 -17.07 19.86
C ARG A 266 -0.83 -17.37 20.25
N ALA A 267 0.08 -16.44 19.99
CA ALA A 267 1.40 -16.43 20.61
C ALA A 267 1.28 -15.72 21.96
N VAL A 268 1.70 -16.39 23.05
CA VAL A 268 1.70 -15.85 24.41
C VAL A 268 3.15 -15.75 24.86
N PHE A 269 3.59 -14.55 25.22
CA PHE A 269 4.96 -14.32 25.66
C PHE A 269 5.15 -14.75 27.11
N ASP A 270 6.26 -15.47 27.38
CA ASP A 270 6.47 -16.15 28.66
C ASP A 270 6.85 -15.19 29.81
N ASP A 271 7.32 -14.00 29.48
CA ASP A 271 7.84 -13.00 30.42
C ASP A 271 6.75 -12.12 31.05
N ASP A 272 5.76 -11.68 30.27
CA ASP A 272 4.69 -10.77 30.71
C ASP A 272 3.27 -11.29 30.45
N GLY A 273 3.12 -12.41 29.74
CA GLY A 273 1.82 -12.99 29.39
C GLY A 273 1.06 -12.21 28.31
N SER A 274 1.67 -11.22 27.67
CA SER A 274 1.08 -10.53 26.52
C SER A 274 0.85 -11.49 25.36
N GLU A 275 -0.20 -11.26 24.59
CA GLU A 275 -0.61 -12.17 23.51
C GLU A 275 -0.85 -11.46 22.18
N VAL A 276 -0.59 -12.19 21.10
CA VAL A 276 -0.90 -11.80 19.73
C VAL A 276 -1.66 -12.92 19.05
N GLU A 277 -2.82 -12.58 18.50
CA GLU A 277 -3.67 -13.53 17.78
C GLU A 277 -3.34 -13.59 16.29
N ALA A 278 -3.36 -14.80 15.74
CA ALA A 278 -3.25 -15.04 14.30
C ALA A 278 -4.58 -14.73 13.58
N PRO A 279 -4.58 -14.56 12.24
CA PRO A 279 -5.80 -14.72 11.46
C PRO A 279 -6.52 -16.04 11.80
N PRO A 280 -7.86 -16.05 11.82
CA PRO A 280 -8.61 -17.29 12.06
C PRO A 280 -8.33 -18.29 10.93
N LEU A 281 -8.11 -19.55 11.28
CA LEU A 281 -7.83 -20.62 10.32
C LEU A 281 -9.01 -21.59 10.26
N GLU A 282 -9.58 -21.75 9.07
CA GLU A 282 -10.62 -22.73 8.79
C GLU A 282 -10.01 -23.96 8.12
N ILE A 283 -10.15 -25.11 8.77
CA ILE A 283 -9.81 -26.40 8.16
C ILE A 283 -11.05 -26.97 7.48
N VAL A 284 -11.02 -27.02 6.15
CA VAL A 284 -12.12 -27.48 5.31
C VAL A 284 -11.87 -28.91 4.80
N GLN A 285 -12.92 -29.56 4.33
CA GLN A 285 -12.84 -30.91 3.76
C GLN A 285 -11.96 -30.94 2.50
N GLU A 286 -11.46 -32.13 2.17
CA GLU A 286 -10.81 -32.39 0.88
C GLU A 286 -11.76 -32.05 -0.29
N GLY A 287 -11.22 -31.48 -1.37
CA GLY A 287 -11.99 -31.05 -2.54
C GLY A 287 -12.60 -29.65 -2.45
N SER A 288 -12.60 -29.01 -1.27
CA SER A 288 -12.94 -27.58 -1.15
C SER A 288 -11.81 -26.69 -1.66
N ALA A 289 -12.14 -25.48 -2.14
CA ALA A 289 -11.12 -24.48 -2.46
C ALA A 289 -10.37 -24.00 -1.20
N ALA A 290 -9.05 -23.87 -1.30
CA ALA A 290 -8.24 -23.20 -0.29
C ALA A 290 -8.16 -21.69 -0.58
N THR A 291 -7.76 -20.91 0.42
CA THR A 291 -7.56 -19.47 0.27
C THR A 291 -6.07 -19.16 0.21
N TRP A 292 -5.62 -18.53 -0.87
CA TRP A 292 -4.25 -18.10 -1.08
C TRP A 292 -4.17 -16.58 -1.06
N TRP A 293 -3.40 -16.02 -0.13
CA TRP A 293 -3.29 -14.57 0.06
C TRP A 293 -2.31 -13.96 -0.93
N ALA A 294 -2.78 -12.97 -1.67
CA ALA A 294 -2.06 -12.32 -2.75
C ALA A 294 -1.93 -10.81 -2.55
N ASP A 295 -0.80 -10.28 -3.00
CA ASP A 295 -0.65 -8.86 -3.34
C ASP A 295 -0.13 -8.78 -4.78
N LEU A 296 -1.03 -8.47 -5.70
CA LEU A 296 -0.77 -8.54 -7.14
C LEU A 296 -0.28 -7.22 -7.74
N HIS A 297 -0.14 -6.18 -6.92
CA HIS A 297 0.17 -4.83 -7.37
C HIS A 297 0.99 -4.09 -6.32
N ALA A 298 2.29 -4.03 -6.53
CA ALA A 298 3.22 -3.15 -5.83
C ALA A 298 4.52 -2.98 -6.63
N GLN A 299 5.36 -2.03 -6.22
CA GLN A 299 6.52 -1.58 -7.00
C GLN A 299 7.82 -1.63 -6.20
N SER A 300 8.88 -2.05 -6.89
CA SER A 300 10.26 -2.02 -6.41
C SER A 300 10.98 -0.72 -6.83
N GLY A 301 12.19 -0.51 -6.33
CA GLY A 301 12.98 0.69 -6.55
C GLY A 301 13.52 0.85 -7.97
N GLU A 302 13.51 -0.21 -8.78
CA GLU A 302 13.80 -0.15 -10.21
C GLU A 302 12.79 0.73 -10.96
N THR A 303 11.60 0.94 -10.38
CA THR A 303 10.58 1.88 -10.84
C THR A 303 10.34 3.00 -9.80
N VAL A 304 9.09 3.29 -9.43
CA VAL A 304 8.77 4.35 -8.45
C VAL A 304 8.88 3.94 -6.99
N GLY A 305 9.00 2.65 -6.69
CA GLY A 305 9.12 2.14 -5.32
C GLY A 305 10.50 2.36 -4.70
N ILE A 306 10.88 1.51 -3.75
CA ILE A 306 12.19 1.48 -3.10
C ILE A 306 12.69 0.04 -2.93
N ASN A 307 13.98 -0.11 -2.62
CA ASN A 307 14.70 -1.38 -2.50
C ASN A 307 14.64 -2.24 -3.79
N SER A 308 15.42 -3.31 -3.89
CA SER A 308 15.46 -4.12 -5.12
C SER A 308 14.27 -5.06 -5.27
N ILE A 309 14.00 -5.50 -6.49
CA ILE A 309 12.99 -6.52 -6.77
C ILE A 309 13.23 -7.84 -6.01
N ASP A 310 14.48 -8.21 -5.73
CA ASP A 310 14.81 -9.40 -4.90
C ASP A 310 14.34 -9.22 -3.45
N THR A 311 14.60 -8.04 -2.88
CA THR A 311 14.16 -7.72 -1.51
C THR A 311 12.64 -7.60 -1.43
N TYR A 312 12.00 -7.10 -2.50
CA TYR A 312 10.56 -7.06 -2.66
C TYR A 312 9.91 -8.46 -2.63
N PHE A 313 10.33 -9.40 -3.47
CA PHE A 313 9.76 -10.76 -3.47
C PHE A 313 10.14 -11.54 -2.22
N GLY A 314 11.36 -11.35 -1.71
CA GLY A 314 11.78 -11.89 -0.43
C GLY A 314 10.91 -11.37 0.72
N PHE A 315 10.54 -10.10 0.72
CA PHE A 315 9.61 -9.54 1.70
C PHE A 315 8.23 -10.20 1.59
N ALA A 316 7.66 -10.28 0.38
CA ALA A 316 6.36 -10.90 0.15
C ALA A 316 6.30 -12.34 0.71
N ARG A 317 7.28 -13.18 0.33
CA ARG A 317 7.34 -14.59 0.71
C ARG A 317 7.70 -14.80 2.17
N ASP A 318 8.80 -14.20 2.62
CA ASP A 318 9.45 -14.58 3.87
C ASP A 318 9.07 -13.67 5.05
N ILE A 319 8.57 -12.46 4.80
CA ILE A 319 8.22 -11.48 5.84
C ILE A 319 6.71 -11.26 5.96
N ALA A 320 6.02 -11.09 4.83
CA ALA A 320 4.57 -10.93 4.79
C ALA A 320 3.83 -12.26 4.75
N LEU A 321 4.51 -13.38 4.46
CA LEU A 321 3.90 -14.70 4.31
C LEU A 321 2.72 -14.65 3.33
N LEU A 322 2.91 -13.98 2.19
CA LEU A 322 2.00 -14.08 1.06
C LEU A 322 2.19 -15.42 0.35
N ASP A 323 1.11 -15.95 -0.21
CA ASP A 323 1.14 -17.12 -1.06
C ASP A 323 1.43 -16.72 -2.52
N ILE A 324 1.00 -15.51 -2.94
CA ILE A 324 1.10 -15.03 -4.33
C ILE A 324 1.58 -13.57 -4.34
N ALA A 325 2.47 -13.20 -5.26
CA ALA A 325 2.88 -11.81 -5.47
C ALA A 325 3.05 -11.43 -6.95
N GLY A 326 2.71 -10.19 -7.29
CA GLY A 326 2.93 -9.61 -8.62
C GLY A 326 3.65 -8.27 -8.52
N HIS A 327 4.78 -8.12 -9.23
CA HIS A 327 5.42 -6.82 -9.39
C HIS A 327 4.75 -6.07 -10.54
N GLN A 328 4.34 -4.82 -10.31
CA GLN A 328 3.57 -4.03 -11.27
C GLN A 328 4.16 -2.62 -11.39
N GLY A 329 5.39 -2.56 -11.92
CA GLY A 329 6.05 -1.29 -12.19
C GLY A 329 5.41 -0.55 -13.36
N ASN A 330 5.39 0.79 -13.33
CA ASN A 330 4.92 1.60 -14.47
C ASN A 330 5.71 1.24 -15.75
N ASP A 331 5.00 0.83 -16.80
CA ASP A 331 5.56 0.40 -18.09
C ASP A 331 6.57 1.38 -18.71
N PHE A 332 6.28 2.68 -18.65
CA PHE A 332 7.14 3.75 -19.16
C PHE A 332 8.41 3.98 -18.34
N GLN A 333 8.64 3.21 -17.26
CA GLN A 333 9.88 3.16 -16.45
C GLN A 333 10.61 1.83 -16.57
N ILE A 334 10.03 0.83 -17.23
CA ILE A 334 10.63 -0.49 -17.41
C ILE A 334 11.42 -0.49 -18.72
N ASN A 335 12.74 -0.34 -18.60
CA ASN A 335 13.65 -0.53 -19.73
C ASN A 335 13.84 -2.03 -20.04
N ARG A 336 14.55 -2.35 -21.12
CA ARG A 336 14.71 -3.74 -21.57
C ARG A 336 15.47 -4.61 -20.56
N GLN A 337 16.56 -4.08 -20.01
CA GLN A 337 17.39 -4.82 -19.05
C GLN A 337 16.61 -5.18 -17.79
N PHE A 338 15.80 -4.24 -17.29
CA PHE A 338 14.94 -4.52 -16.15
C PHE A 338 13.77 -5.45 -16.51
N TRP A 339 13.20 -5.37 -17.72
CA TRP A 339 12.19 -6.34 -18.14
C TRP A 339 12.74 -7.78 -18.13
N ASP A 340 13.95 -7.98 -18.68
CA ASP A 340 14.63 -9.27 -18.66
C ASP A 340 14.92 -9.73 -17.22
N HIS A 341 15.40 -8.82 -16.36
CA HIS A 341 15.65 -9.10 -14.96
C HIS A 341 14.37 -9.44 -14.18
N LEU A 342 13.26 -8.72 -14.41
CA LEU A 342 11.96 -8.98 -13.80
C LEU A 342 11.47 -10.39 -14.15
N ASN A 343 11.57 -10.79 -15.42
CA ASN A 343 11.23 -12.14 -15.86
C ASN A 343 12.13 -13.20 -15.19
N ALA A 344 13.44 -12.98 -15.14
CA ALA A 344 14.35 -13.90 -14.47
C ALA A 344 14.04 -14.04 -12.96
N THR A 345 13.78 -12.92 -12.27
CA THR A 345 13.50 -12.89 -10.83
C THR A 345 12.15 -13.53 -10.52
N THR A 346 11.10 -13.23 -11.30
CA THR A 346 9.79 -13.87 -11.12
C THR A 346 9.90 -15.39 -11.28
N ALA A 347 10.56 -15.88 -12.33
CA ALA A 347 10.81 -17.31 -12.51
C ALA A 347 11.61 -17.94 -11.35
N ALA A 348 12.61 -17.23 -10.82
CA ALA A 348 13.45 -17.74 -9.74
C ALA A 348 12.74 -17.82 -8.38
N PHE A 349 11.77 -16.95 -8.14
CA PHE A 349 10.96 -16.95 -6.92
C PHE A 349 9.70 -17.82 -7.01
N ASP A 350 9.28 -18.23 -8.22
CA ASP A 350 8.12 -19.11 -8.40
C ASP A 350 8.43 -20.53 -7.90
N GLU A 351 7.75 -20.91 -6.83
CA GLU A 351 7.85 -22.19 -6.17
C GLU A 351 6.43 -22.76 -5.98
N PRO A 352 5.87 -23.47 -6.98
CA PRO A 352 4.54 -24.05 -6.91
C PRO A 352 4.32 -24.86 -5.63
N GLY A 353 3.21 -24.60 -4.94
CA GLY A 353 2.88 -25.19 -3.64
C GLY A 353 3.42 -24.41 -2.42
N ARG A 354 4.26 -23.39 -2.64
CA ARG A 354 4.82 -22.54 -1.57
C ARG A 354 4.65 -21.04 -1.82
N PHE A 355 5.03 -20.56 -3.00
CA PHE A 355 4.98 -19.14 -3.35
C PHE A 355 4.88 -18.97 -4.85
N VAL A 356 3.84 -18.31 -5.35
CA VAL A 356 3.64 -18.09 -6.79
C VAL A 356 3.93 -16.64 -7.14
N THR A 357 4.71 -16.42 -8.19
CA THR A 357 4.92 -15.10 -8.76
C THR A 357 4.21 -14.99 -10.10
N LEU A 358 3.71 -13.81 -10.43
CA LEU A 358 3.17 -13.52 -11.77
C LEU A 358 4.02 -12.42 -12.43
N PRO A 359 4.69 -12.69 -13.57
CA PRO A 359 5.36 -11.64 -14.34
C PRO A 359 4.32 -10.67 -14.92
N GLY A 360 4.68 -9.40 -15.03
CA GLY A 360 3.72 -8.38 -15.42
C GLY A 360 4.23 -6.95 -15.20
N TYR A 361 3.38 -6.00 -15.52
CA TYR A 361 3.65 -4.58 -15.41
C TYR A 361 2.36 -3.77 -15.31
N GLU A 362 2.46 -2.57 -14.75
CA GLU A 362 1.37 -1.60 -14.76
C GLU A 362 1.41 -0.85 -16.10
N TRP A 363 0.45 -1.13 -16.99
CA TRP A 363 0.23 -0.29 -18.18
C TRP A 363 -0.34 1.04 -17.72
N SER A 364 0.41 2.13 -17.89
CA SER A 364 0.12 3.38 -17.21
C SER A 364 -0.21 4.52 -18.16
N GLY A 365 -1.21 4.28 -19.02
CA GLY A 365 -1.76 5.27 -19.95
C GLY A 365 -2.50 6.40 -19.24
N ASN A 366 -2.64 7.54 -19.91
CA ASN A 366 -3.41 8.67 -19.36
C ASN A 366 -4.88 8.28 -19.15
N THR A 367 -5.53 8.79 -18.09
CA THR A 367 -6.95 8.52 -17.80
C THR A 367 -7.86 8.79 -19.00
N ALA A 368 -7.58 9.86 -19.76
CA ALA A 368 -8.34 10.22 -20.96
C ALA A 368 -8.31 9.16 -22.10
N VAL A 369 -7.41 8.19 -22.04
CA VAL A 369 -7.25 7.09 -23.01
C VAL A 369 -7.38 5.71 -22.35
N GLY A 370 -7.87 5.66 -21.11
CA GLY A 370 -8.21 4.43 -20.39
C GLY A 370 -7.66 4.37 -18.96
N GLY A 371 -6.54 5.02 -18.64
CA GLY A 371 -5.94 4.97 -17.29
C GLY A 371 -5.25 3.64 -16.93
N ASP A 372 -4.69 3.58 -15.72
CA ASP A 372 -3.78 2.53 -15.28
C ASP A 372 -4.44 1.13 -15.23
N ARG A 373 -3.73 0.09 -15.69
CA ARG A 373 -4.12 -1.33 -15.65
C ARG A 373 -2.94 -2.21 -15.31
N ASN A 374 -3.11 -3.10 -14.35
CA ASN A 374 -2.15 -4.16 -14.09
C ASN A 374 -2.29 -5.24 -15.16
N VAL A 375 -1.18 -5.59 -15.84
CA VAL A 375 -1.11 -6.68 -16.81
C VAL A 375 -0.33 -7.82 -16.17
N LEU A 376 -0.99 -8.94 -15.96
CA LEU A 376 -0.43 -10.15 -15.36
C LEU A 376 -0.34 -11.24 -16.42
N PHE A 377 0.85 -11.78 -16.64
CA PHE A 377 1.08 -12.91 -17.54
C PHE A 377 1.13 -14.23 -16.77
N ALA A 378 0.65 -15.30 -17.41
CA ALA A 378 0.77 -16.64 -16.84
C ALA A 378 2.21 -17.16 -16.85
N ARG A 379 3.07 -16.64 -17.73
CA ARG A 379 4.45 -17.09 -17.98
C ARG A 379 5.36 -15.91 -18.35
N GLU A 380 6.66 -16.09 -18.16
CA GLU A 380 7.69 -15.11 -18.52
C GLU A 380 7.89 -14.98 -20.03
N ASN A 381 8.59 -13.90 -20.41
CA ASN A 381 9.07 -13.59 -21.76
C ASN A 381 7.99 -13.17 -22.76
N GLU A 382 6.81 -12.80 -22.27
CA GLU A 382 5.83 -12.06 -23.07
C GLU A 382 6.36 -10.66 -23.42
N GLU A 383 5.92 -10.13 -24.56
CA GLU A 383 6.30 -8.79 -25.01
C GLU A 383 5.63 -7.72 -24.13
N ILE A 384 6.42 -6.83 -23.54
CA ILE A 384 5.88 -5.65 -22.84
C ILE A 384 5.28 -4.67 -23.84
N ARG A 385 3.97 -4.40 -23.72
CA ARG A 385 3.25 -3.39 -24.51
C ARG A 385 3.17 -2.10 -23.69
N ARG A 386 4.03 -1.12 -23.97
CA ARG A 386 4.09 0.13 -23.20
C ARG A 386 3.06 1.14 -23.67
N SER A 387 2.59 1.95 -22.74
CA SER A 387 1.78 3.15 -22.98
C SER A 387 2.59 4.24 -23.67
N SER A 388 3.88 4.35 -23.32
CA SER A 388 4.85 5.26 -23.92
C SER A 388 6.30 4.96 -23.48
N HIS A 389 7.27 5.45 -24.24
CA HIS A 389 8.69 5.54 -23.85
C HIS A 389 9.02 6.83 -23.06
N ALA A 390 8.15 7.27 -22.16
CA ALA A 390 8.32 8.58 -21.49
C ALA A 390 9.56 8.66 -20.58
N LEU A 391 9.98 7.55 -19.94
CA LEU A 391 11.19 7.47 -19.10
C LEU A 391 12.10 6.29 -19.52
N VAL A 392 11.98 5.84 -20.76
CA VAL A 392 12.83 4.80 -21.37
C VAL A 392 13.64 5.47 -22.48
N SER A 393 14.96 5.34 -22.41
CA SER A 393 15.87 5.99 -23.36
C SER A 393 16.03 5.18 -24.64
N GLU A 394 15.92 3.85 -24.57
CA GLU A 394 15.86 2.96 -25.72
C GLU A 394 14.61 3.27 -26.56
N ARG A 395 14.73 3.14 -27.90
CA ARG A 395 13.65 3.50 -28.84
C ARG A 395 13.41 2.46 -29.92
N ASP A 396 14.16 1.36 -29.93
CA ASP A 396 14.12 0.36 -31.01
C ASP A 396 12.75 -0.36 -31.08
N ASP A 397 12.05 -0.46 -29.96
CA ASP A 397 10.72 -1.06 -29.80
C ASP A 397 9.60 -0.02 -29.69
N ILE A 398 9.82 1.26 -29.96
CA ILE A 398 8.77 2.30 -29.84
C ILE A 398 7.52 2.02 -30.69
N THR A 399 7.64 1.25 -31.77
CA THR A 399 6.51 0.88 -32.62
C THR A 399 5.58 -0.16 -31.99
N SER A 400 5.98 -0.81 -30.90
CA SER A 400 5.13 -1.74 -30.13
C SER A 400 4.30 -1.04 -29.04
N ASP A 401 4.48 0.28 -28.87
CA ASP A 401 3.70 1.07 -27.91
C ASP A 401 2.20 1.04 -28.26
N VAL A 402 1.39 0.87 -27.22
CA VAL A 402 -0.07 0.91 -27.24
C VAL A 402 -0.55 2.06 -26.38
N SER A 403 -0.79 3.22 -27.00
CA SER A 403 -1.08 4.46 -26.27
C SER A 403 -2.52 4.58 -25.74
N THR A 404 -3.41 3.64 -26.09
CA THR A 404 -4.78 3.59 -25.58
C THR A 404 -5.08 2.21 -25.01
N ALA A 405 -6.00 2.14 -24.03
CA ALA A 405 -6.40 0.86 -23.44
C ALA A 405 -7.06 -0.09 -24.47
N SER A 406 -7.78 0.44 -25.46
CA SER A 406 -8.32 -0.37 -26.57
C SER A 406 -7.22 -0.99 -27.43
N ASP A 407 -6.11 -0.28 -27.65
CA ASP A 407 -4.95 -0.83 -28.37
C ASP A 407 -4.21 -1.86 -27.53
N LEU A 408 -4.11 -1.64 -26.21
CA LEU A 408 -3.58 -2.62 -25.27
C LEU A 408 -4.35 -3.94 -25.36
N PHE A 409 -5.68 -3.91 -25.25
CA PHE A 409 -6.49 -5.13 -25.32
C PHE A 409 -6.33 -5.85 -26.67
N ARG A 410 -6.29 -5.11 -27.77
CA ARG A 410 -6.04 -5.72 -29.09
C ARG A 410 -4.66 -6.38 -29.18
N ALA A 411 -3.64 -5.77 -28.56
CA ALA A 411 -2.28 -6.30 -28.55
C ALA A 411 -2.10 -7.50 -27.61
N LEU A 412 -3.00 -7.68 -26.65
CA LEU A 412 -3.05 -8.81 -25.71
C LEU A 412 -4.01 -9.92 -26.15
N ASP A 413 -4.73 -9.76 -27.27
CA ASP A 413 -5.64 -10.79 -27.77
C ASP A 413 -4.87 -12.09 -28.09
N GLY A 414 -5.31 -13.20 -27.51
CA GLY A 414 -4.64 -14.49 -27.60
C GLY A 414 -3.39 -14.66 -26.73
N VAL A 415 -2.96 -13.63 -25.99
CA VAL A 415 -1.89 -13.73 -24.98
C VAL A 415 -2.48 -14.30 -23.68
N ASP A 416 -1.74 -15.19 -23.01
CA ASP A 416 -2.17 -15.80 -21.74
C ASP A 416 -2.02 -14.80 -20.58
N ALA A 417 -2.87 -13.77 -20.58
CA ALA A 417 -2.84 -12.64 -19.66
C ALA A 417 -4.16 -12.45 -18.91
N VAL A 418 -4.10 -11.66 -17.84
CA VAL A 418 -5.24 -11.06 -17.15
C VAL A 418 -4.91 -9.59 -16.89
N CYS A 419 -5.86 -8.71 -17.17
CA CYS A 419 -5.79 -7.30 -16.81
C CYS A 419 -6.70 -6.99 -15.61
N ILE A 420 -6.24 -6.06 -14.78
CA ILE A 420 -6.98 -5.52 -13.64
C ILE A 420 -6.94 -4.00 -13.73
N ALA A 421 -8.10 -3.37 -13.94
CA ALA A 421 -8.22 -1.92 -13.86
C ALA A 421 -8.08 -1.46 -12.40
N HIS A 422 -7.28 -0.43 -12.15
CA HIS A 422 -7.05 0.07 -10.79
C HIS A 422 -7.02 1.60 -10.71
N ILE A 423 -7.12 2.11 -9.49
CA ILE A 423 -7.12 3.54 -9.21
C ILE A 423 -5.76 3.95 -8.63
N GLY A 424 -4.81 4.19 -9.53
CA GLY A 424 -3.47 4.66 -9.19
C GLY A 424 -3.27 6.16 -9.42
N GLY A 425 -2.12 6.49 -10.00
CA GLY A 425 -1.75 7.85 -10.38
C GLY A 425 -2.55 8.38 -11.58
N ARG A 426 -3.00 7.53 -12.48
CA ARG A 426 -3.88 7.85 -13.61
C ARG A 426 -5.07 6.90 -13.52
N PRO A 427 -6.10 7.25 -12.72
CA PRO A 427 -7.24 6.37 -12.46
C PRO A 427 -7.77 5.71 -13.72
N ALA A 428 -8.01 4.40 -13.67
CA ALA A 428 -8.68 3.68 -14.75
C ALA A 428 -10.05 4.27 -15.04
N ASP A 429 -10.36 4.43 -16.32
CA ASP A 429 -11.69 4.74 -16.82
C ASP A 429 -12.18 3.57 -17.69
N ILE A 430 -12.97 2.71 -17.06
CA ILE A 430 -13.55 1.53 -17.70
C ILE A 430 -14.70 1.86 -18.66
N SER A 431 -15.19 3.12 -18.67
CA SER A 431 -16.16 3.57 -19.67
C SER A 431 -15.51 3.91 -21.01
N VAL A 432 -14.21 4.22 -21.00
CA VAL A 432 -13.42 4.49 -22.22
C VAL A 432 -13.07 3.19 -22.94
N ALA A 433 -12.62 2.18 -22.19
CA ALA A 433 -12.27 0.88 -22.74
C ALA A 433 -12.38 -0.22 -21.68
N HIS A 434 -12.95 -1.35 -22.09
CA HIS A 434 -13.03 -2.59 -21.32
C HIS A 434 -13.07 -3.76 -22.31
N ASP A 435 -12.30 -4.81 -22.04
CA ASP A 435 -12.38 -6.10 -22.76
C ASP A 435 -12.59 -7.23 -21.76
N GLY A 436 -13.81 -7.78 -21.72
CA GLY A 436 -14.18 -8.82 -20.75
C GLY A 436 -13.49 -10.17 -20.93
N LYS A 437 -12.69 -10.38 -21.99
CA LYS A 437 -11.83 -11.56 -22.14
C LYS A 437 -10.54 -11.43 -21.33
N ILE A 438 -10.03 -10.21 -21.22
CA ILE A 438 -8.70 -9.91 -20.66
C ILE A 438 -8.83 -9.17 -19.33
N GLU A 439 -9.61 -8.10 -19.26
CA GLU A 439 -9.87 -7.33 -18.05
C GLU A 439 -10.94 -8.02 -17.21
N ARG A 440 -10.52 -8.81 -16.21
CA ARG A 440 -11.40 -9.72 -15.47
C ARG A 440 -11.77 -9.22 -14.08
N ALA A 441 -11.06 -8.23 -13.57
CA ALA A 441 -11.29 -7.66 -12.24
C ALA A 441 -11.02 -6.15 -12.17
N VAL A 442 -11.55 -5.53 -11.12
CA VAL A 442 -11.21 -4.16 -10.71
C VAL A 442 -10.59 -4.17 -9.33
N GLU A 443 -9.58 -3.34 -9.14
CA GLU A 443 -8.97 -3.10 -7.84
C GLU A 443 -9.74 -1.99 -7.09
N VAL A 444 -10.38 -2.37 -5.99
CA VAL A 444 -11.27 -1.47 -5.23
C VAL A 444 -10.58 -0.84 -4.02
N HIS A 445 -9.38 -1.28 -3.66
CA HIS A 445 -8.64 -0.73 -2.52
C HIS A 445 -7.13 -0.91 -2.69
N SER A 446 -6.39 0.12 -2.25
CA SER A 446 -4.93 0.09 -2.11
C SER A 446 -4.45 1.07 -1.04
N CYS A 447 -3.13 1.20 -0.83
CA CYS A 447 -2.58 2.15 0.14
C CYS A 447 -2.93 3.62 -0.18
N TRP A 448 -3.40 3.87 -1.40
CA TRP A 448 -3.95 5.15 -1.85
C TRP A 448 -5.37 5.43 -1.36
N GLY A 449 -6.14 4.43 -0.95
CA GLY A 449 -7.54 4.60 -0.54
C GLY A 449 -8.48 3.46 -0.92
N THR A 450 -9.78 3.69 -0.70
CA THR A 450 -10.87 2.80 -1.13
C THR A 450 -11.68 3.46 -2.25
N PHE A 451 -12.00 2.69 -3.29
CA PHE A 451 -12.52 3.19 -4.56
C PHE A 451 -13.79 2.45 -5.01
N GLU A 452 -14.75 2.23 -4.11
CA GLU A 452 -15.99 1.47 -4.44
C GLU A 452 -16.75 2.02 -5.65
N TRP A 453 -16.54 3.29 -6.01
CA TRP A 453 -17.12 3.90 -7.20
C TRP A 453 -16.68 3.24 -8.52
N ILE A 454 -15.52 2.57 -8.61
CA ILE A 454 -15.15 1.83 -9.83
C ILE A 454 -16.02 0.59 -10.01
N MET A 455 -16.40 -0.05 -8.90
CA MET A 455 -17.35 -1.16 -8.89
C MET A 455 -18.75 -0.66 -9.29
N GLU A 456 -19.17 0.51 -8.81
CA GLU A 456 -20.41 1.15 -9.25
C GLU A 456 -20.42 1.40 -10.76
N ASP A 457 -19.33 1.95 -11.29
CA ASP A 457 -19.21 2.23 -12.73
C ASP A 457 -19.28 0.92 -13.53
N ALA A 458 -18.64 -0.16 -13.06
CA ALA A 458 -18.72 -1.49 -13.69
C ALA A 458 -20.15 -2.03 -13.73
N PHE A 459 -20.89 -1.95 -12.63
CA PHE A 459 -22.30 -2.37 -12.59
C PHE A 459 -23.18 -1.55 -13.52
N ARG A 460 -22.96 -0.23 -13.60
CA ARG A 460 -23.72 0.66 -14.49
C ARG A 460 -23.49 0.32 -15.96
N LEU A 461 -22.28 -0.11 -16.32
CA LEU A 461 -21.90 -0.53 -17.66
C LEU A 461 -22.26 -2.00 -17.97
N GLY A 462 -22.80 -2.74 -16.99
CA GLY A 462 -23.16 -4.15 -17.14
C GLY A 462 -21.97 -5.11 -17.17
N HIS A 463 -20.80 -4.67 -16.70
CA HIS A 463 -19.60 -5.51 -16.62
C HIS A 463 -19.70 -6.51 -15.47
N ARG A 464 -19.14 -7.71 -15.68
CA ARG A 464 -19.08 -8.79 -14.70
C ARG A 464 -17.63 -8.99 -14.28
N LEU A 465 -17.21 -8.24 -13.27
CA LEU A 465 -15.80 -8.16 -12.84
C LEU A 465 -15.62 -8.79 -11.46
N GLY A 466 -14.47 -9.41 -11.25
CA GLY A 466 -13.98 -9.80 -9.93
C GLY A 466 -13.55 -8.57 -9.14
N LEU A 467 -13.49 -8.72 -7.82
CA LEU A 467 -13.03 -7.66 -6.91
C LEU A 467 -11.71 -8.09 -6.30
N VAL A 468 -10.70 -7.25 -6.50
CA VAL A 468 -9.38 -7.42 -5.88
C VAL A 468 -9.03 -6.21 -5.03
N CYS A 469 -8.18 -6.42 -4.04
CA CYS A 469 -7.55 -5.38 -3.26
C CYS A 469 -6.06 -5.71 -3.18
N ASN A 470 -5.20 -4.79 -3.53
CA ASN A 470 -3.74 -5.00 -3.49
C ASN A 470 -3.11 -3.77 -2.81
N SER A 471 -1.80 -3.76 -2.63
CA SER A 471 -1.22 -2.65 -1.87
C SER A 471 -0.97 -1.38 -2.70
N ASP A 472 -0.66 -1.51 -3.98
CA ASP A 472 -0.01 -0.45 -4.80
C ASP A 472 1.16 0.19 -4.01
N ASP A 473 1.90 -0.65 -3.28
CA ASP A 473 2.93 -0.19 -2.36
C ASP A 473 4.18 0.27 -3.11
N HIS A 474 4.76 1.35 -2.59
CA HIS A 474 5.98 1.96 -3.10
C HIS A 474 7.10 1.96 -2.06
N LYS A 475 6.89 1.27 -0.93
CA LYS A 475 7.82 1.18 0.19
C LYS A 475 8.52 -0.19 0.24
N GLY A 476 8.35 -1.02 -0.78
CA GLY A 476 8.97 -2.34 -0.89
C GLY A 476 8.45 -3.35 0.15
N ARG A 477 7.20 -3.21 0.60
CA ARG A 477 6.56 -4.03 1.64
C ARG A 477 5.25 -4.69 1.16
N PRO A 478 5.26 -5.42 0.03
CA PRO A 478 4.05 -6.10 -0.47
C PRO A 478 3.46 -7.02 0.60
N GLY A 479 2.14 -6.94 0.78
CA GLY A 479 1.39 -7.68 1.80
C GLY A 479 1.49 -7.15 3.24
N ALA A 480 2.25 -6.08 3.48
CA ALA A 480 2.33 -5.40 4.78
C ALA A 480 2.56 -3.88 4.62
N ALA A 481 1.88 -3.27 3.66
CA ALA A 481 2.06 -1.88 3.31
C ALA A 481 1.32 -0.94 4.28
N HIS A 482 1.91 -0.70 5.46
CA HIS A 482 1.37 0.26 6.43
C HIS A 482 1.43 1.70 5.88
N PRO A 483 0.43 2.55 6.21
CA PRO A 483 0.45 3.95 5.80
C PRO A 483 1.64 4.69 6.38
N GLY A 484 2.06 5.71 5.67
CA GLY A 484 3.23 6.52 6.03
C GLY A 484 2.79 7.85 6.61
N ALA A 485 3.67 8.83 6.56
CA ALA A 485 3.38 10.19 6.99
C ALA A 485 2.83 11.11 5.87
N SER A 486 2.61 10.59 4.66
CA SER A 486 2.25 11.38 3.46
C SER A 486 1.04 10.79 2.71
N SER A 487 1.10 10.71 1.38
CA SER A 487 -0.02 10.42 0.48
C SER A 487 -0.57 8.99 0.55
N PHE A 488 0.17 8.06 1.16
CA PHE A 488 -0.27 6.68 1.41
C PHE A 488 -1.03 6.63 2.74
N GLY A 489 -2.32 6.92 2.69
CA GLY A 489 -3.19 7.11 3.87
C GLY A 489 -3.96 5.87 4.31
N SER A 490 -3.79 4.73 3.65
CA SER A 490 -4.48 3.48 4.00
C SER A 490 -3.49 2.32 4.15
N LEU A 491 -3.87 1.33 4.95
CA LEU A 491 -3.20 0.02 4.95
C LEU A 491 -3.40 -0.61 3.56
N GLY A 492 -2.36 -1.20 2.98
CA GLY A 492 -2.46 -1.87 1.68
C GLY A 492 -3.50 -3.00 1.68
N GLY A 493 -4.16 -3.18 0.53
CA GLY A 493 -5.13 -4.25 0.32
C GLY A 493 -4.49 -5.63 0.17
N LEU A 494 -5.31 -6.66 0.38
CA LEU A 494 -4.96 -8.06 0.09
C LEU A 494 -6.07 -8.75 -0.68
N THR A 495 -5.71 -9.63 -1.59
CA THR A 495 -6.66 -10.45 -2.35
C THR A 495 -6.57 -11.89 -1.89
N ALA A 496 -7.71 -12.48 -1.52
CA ALA A 496 -7.85 -13.90 -1.32
C ALA A 496 -8.19 -14.57 -2.66
N ILE A 497 -7.28 -15.39 -3.18
CA ILE A 497 -7.49 -16.21 -4.36
C ILE A 497 -8.03 -17.57 -3.93
N LEU A 498 -9.19 -17.96 -4.46
CA LEU A 498 -9.84 -19.25 -4.18
C LEU A 498 -9.45 -20.24 -5.26
N ALA A 499 -8.47 -21.08 -4.95
CA ALA A 499 -7.90 -22.02 -5.93
C ALA A 499 -7.63 -23.39 -5.32
N ASP A 500 -7.73 -24.41 -6.18
CA ASP A 500 -7.50 -25.79 -5.75
C ASP A 500 -6.04 -26.04 -5.38
N ARG A 501 -5.12 -25.44 -6.14
CA ARG A 501 -3.68 -25.58 -5.96
C ARG A 501 -3.02 -24.22 -6.01
N LEU A 502 -1.91 -24.08 -5.29
CA LEU A 502 -1.05 -22.91 -5.38
C LEU A 502 -0.04 -23.10 -6.52
N ASP A 503 -0.49 -22.87 -7.75
CA ASP A 503 0.36 -22.79 -8.94
C ASP A 503 -0.22 -21.77 -9.93
N ARG A 504 0.60 -21.29 -10.87
CA ARG A 504 0.20 -20.22 -11.80
C ARG A 504 -1.07 -20.54 -12.59
N ASP A 505 -1.26 -21.78 -13.00
CA ASP A 505 -2.41 -22.17 -13.83
C ASP A 505 -3.71 -22.05 -13.05
N HIS A 506 -3.74 -22.52 -11.80
CA HIS A 506 -4.91 -22.41 -10.94
C HIS A 506 -5.14 -20.97 -10.46
N VAL A 507 -4.08 -20.21 -10.23
CA VAL A 507 -4.18 -18.78 -9.88
C VAL A 507 -4.75 -17.96 -11.04
N MET A 508 -4.22 -18.12 -12.26
CA MET A 508 -4.70 -17.42 -13.46
C MET A 508 -6.14 -17.81 -13.79
N ARG A 509 -6.49 -19.08 -13.63
CA ARG A 509 -7.88 -19.55 -13.77
C ARG A 509 -8.80 -18.91 -12.74
N ALA A 510 -8.42 -18.88 -11.47
CA ALA A 510 -9.21 -18.27 -10.42
C ALA A 510 -9.46 -16.77 -10.67
N LEU A 511 -8.46 -16.04 -11.17
CA LEU A 511 -8.62 -14.64 -11.57
C LEU A 511 -9.60 -14.47 -12.75
N ARG A 512 -9.51 -15.32 -13.78
CA ARG A 512 -10.43 -15.31 -14.94
C ARG A 512 -11.88 -15.63 -14.56
N ASP A 513 -12.03 -16.57 -13.64
CA ASP A 513 -13.31 -17.03 -13.12
C ASP A 513 -13.83 -16.12 -11.99
N ARG A 514 -13.08 -15.07 -11.63
CA ARG A 514 -13.42 -14.10 -10.56
C ARG A 514 -13.59 -14.78 -9.19
N ARG A 515 -12.90 -15.91 -8.98
CA ARG A 515 -12.88 -16.69 -7.75
C ARG A 515 -11.93 -16.05 -6.74
N CYS A 516 -12.24 -14.82 -6.36
CA CYS A 516 -11.45 -14.04 -5.41
C CYS A 516 -12.31 -13.04 -4.64
N TYR A 517 -11.79 -12.56 -3.52
CA TYR A 517 -12.33 -11.40 -2.82
C TYR A 517 -11.19 -10.55 -2.25
N GLY A 518 -11.42 -9.24 -2.16
CA GLY A 518 -10.45 -8.30 -1.62
C GLY A 518 -10.73 -7.89 -0.17
N THR A 519 -9.69 -7.53 0.57
CA THR A 519 -9.77 -6.95 1.93
C THR A 519 -8.89 -5.71 2.03
N THR A 520 -9.15 -4.86 3.03
CA THR A 520 -8.33 -3.68 3.32
C THR A 520 -7.09 -4.01 4.18
N GLY A 521 -6.45 -5.14 3.89
CA GLY A 521 -5.24 -5.62 4.57
C GLY A 521 -5.45 -6.70 5.65
N ALA A 522 -6.68 -6.91 6.10
CA ALA A 522 -6.99 -7.97 7.08
C ALA A 522 -7.15 -9.34 6.40
N ARG A 523 -6.58 -10.38 6.97
CA ARG A 523 -6.80 -11.76 6.50
C ARG A 523 -8.08 -12.32 7.12
N ILE A 524 -9.17 -12.28 6.35
CA ILE A 524 -10.52 -12.72 6.75
C ILE A 524 -10.88 -13.96 5.93
N ASP A 525 -11.50 -14.96 6.57
CA ASP A 525 -12.09 -16.10 5.86
C ASP A 525 -13.54 -15.77 5.45
N ILE A 526 -13.85 -15.90 4.16
CA ILE A 526 -15.20 -15.71 3.62
C ILE A 526 -15.60 -16.95 2.82
N ASP A 527 -16.68 -17.62 3.23
CA ASP A 527 -17.33 -18.70 2.48
C ASP A 527 -18.77 -18.28 2.17
N LEU A 528 -19.12 -18.13 0.90
CA LEU A 528 -20.46 -17.73 0.48
C LEU A 528 -20.98 -18.70 -0.58
N LYS A 529 -22.24 -19.08 -0.41
CA LYS A 529 -22.97 -20.01 -1.27
C LYS A 529 -24.36 -19.46 -1.54
N LEU A 530 -24.75 -19.49 -2.81
CA LEU A 530 -26.10 -19.18 -3.23
C LEU A 530 -26.78 -20.47 -3.67
N GLN A 531 -27.90 -20.81 -3.04
CA GLN A 531 -28.67 -22.02 -3.35
C GLN A 531 -29.97 -21.66 -4.06
N PHE A 532 -30.33 -22.41 -5.08
CA PHE A 532 -31.54 -22.20 -5.88
C PHE A 532 -32.55 -23.33 -5.63
N GLU A 533 -33.81 -22.98 -5.46
CA GLU A 533 -34.88 -23.96 -5.20
C GLU A 533 -35.27 -24.77 -6.45
N THR A 534 -35.05 -24.24 -7.64
CA THR A 534 -35.36 -24.86 -8.95
C THR A 534 -34.30 -24.49 -10.00
N ASP A 535 -34.51 -24.92 -11.25
CA ASP A 535 -33.66 -24.75 -12.43
C ASP A 535 -32.81 -23.46 -12.44
N ALA A 536 -31.51 -23.61 -12.18
CA ALA A 536 -30.50 -22.61 -12.41
C ALA A 536 -29.42 -23.17 -13.33
N HIS A 537 -28.82 -22.30 -14.13
CA HIS A 537 -27.81 -22.65 -15.10
C HIS A 537 -26.57 -21.80 -14.87
N ARG A 538 -25.46 -22.43 -14.53
CA ARG A 538 -24.16 -21.77 -14.43
C ARG A 538 -23.55 -21.70 -15.82
N PHE A 539 -23.06 -20.53 -16.20
CA PHE A 539 -22.28 -20.38 -17.43
C PHE A 539 -20.83 -20.78 -17.21
N THR A 540 -20.25 -21.48 -18.18
CA THR A 540 -18.81 -21.84 -18.16
C THR A 540 -17.91 -20.63 -18.44
N GLU A 541 -18.42 -19.63 -19.14
CA GLU A 541 -17.77 -18.36 -19.49
C GLU A 541 -18.80 -17.23 -19.47
N ASP A 542 -18.37 -15.97 -19.55
CA ASP A 542 -19.31 -14.86 -19.62
C ASP A 542 -20.08 -14.83 -20.96
N PRO A 543 -21.42 -15.08 -20.98
CA PRO A 543 -22.20 -15.04 -22.22
C PRO A 543 -22.31 -13.64 -22.85
N ALA A 544 -21.95 -12.57 -22.13
CA ALA A 544 -21.84 -11.23 -22.72
C ALA A 544 -20.55 -11.05 -23.54
N VAL A 545 -19.56 -11.92 -23.33
CA VAL A 545 -18.24 -11.86 -23.96
C VAL A 545 -18.07 -12.98 -25.00
N TYR A 546 -18.57 -14.18 -24.69
CA TYR A 546 -18.44 -15.38 -25.51
C TYR A 546 -19.82 -15.81 -26.02
N SER A 547 -20.04 -15.67 -27.33
CA SER A 547 -21.31 -16.05 -27.96
C SER A 547 -21.59 -17.56 -27.94
N ASP A 548 -20.56 -18.36 -27.73
CA ASP A 548 -20.57 -19.82 -27.62
C ASP A 548 -20.49 -20.31 -26.17
N ALA A 549 -20.66 -19.42 -25.18
CA ALA A 549 -20.69 -19.79 -23.76
C ALA A 549 -21.77 -20.87 -23.51
N THR A 550 -21.34 -21.99 -22.96
CA THR A 550 -22.22 -23.09 -22.58
C THR A 550 -22.71 -22.95 -21.14
N THR A 551 -23.77 -23.66 -20.81
CA THR A 551 -24.29 -23.74 -19.45
C THR A 551 -24.30 -25.16 -18.92
N GLU A 552 -24.22 -25.26 -17.60
CA GLU A 552 -24.40 -26.50 -16.84
C GLU A 552 -25.53 -26.29 -15.84
N GLU A 553 -26.40 -27.29 -15.68
CA GLU A 553 -27.41 -27.28 -14.62
C GLU A 553 -26.73 -27.23 -13.25
N THR A 554 -27.25 -26.36 -12.38
CA THR A 554 -26.77 -26.25 -11.00
C THR A 554 -27.91 -25.89 -10.06
N ASN A 555 -27.76 -26.27 -8.79
CA ASN A 555 -28.59 -25.79 -7.68
C ASN A 555 -27.78 -24.94 -6.68
N GLU A 556 -26.50 -24.72 -6.94
CA GLU A 556 -25.57 -23.97 -6.09
C GLU A 556 -24.65 -23.08 -6.93
N SER A 557 -24.24 -21.94 -6.36
CA SER A 557 -23.26 -21.03 -6.93
C SER A 557 -22.32 -20.52 -5.83
N THR A 558 -21.07 -20.27 -6.20
CA THR A 558 -20.07 -19.67 -5.30
C THR A 558 -19.55 -18.34 -5.86
N ILE A 559 -18.58 -17.74 -5.18
CA ILE A 559 -17.94 -16.48 -5.56
C ILE A 559 -17.37 -16.60 -6.98
N GLY A 560 -17.73 -15.65 -7.86
CA GLY A 560 -17.22 -15.53 -9.24
C GLY A 560 -18.09 -16.18 -10.32
N ASP A 561 -18.96 -17.12 -9.94
CA ASP A 561 -19.85 -17.82 -10.87
C ASP A 561 -20.86 -16.83 -11.52
N ILE A 562 -21.17 -17.08 -12.79
CA ILE A 562 -22.21 -16.38 -13.54
C ILE A 562 -23.38 -17.35 -13.69
N VAL A 563 -24.55 -17.00 -13.16
CA VAL A 563 -25.72 -17.88 -13.14
C VAL A 563 -26.94 -17.19 -13.74
N ALA A 564 -27.67 -17.91 -14.58
CA ALA A 564 -29.04 -17.55 -14.98
C ALA A 564 -30.04 -18.41 -14.19
N ALA A 565 -31.00 -17.74 -13.56
CA ALA A 565 -32.15 -18.35 -12.92
C ALA A 565 -33.39 -17.50 -13.23
N SER A 566 -34.53 -18.12 -13.54
CA SER A 566 -35.78 -17.42 -13.91
C SER A 566 -36.92 -17.76 -12.95
N GLY A 567 -37.48 -16.75 -12.28
CA GLY A 567 -38.62 -16.94 -11.37
C GLY A 567 -38.32 -17.73 -10.09
N VAL A 568 -37.05 -17.79 -9.68
CA VAL A 568 -36.57 -18.62 -8.57
C VAL A 568 -36.15 -17.76 -7.38
N SER A 569 -36.52 -18.16 -6.17
CA SER A 569 -35.92 -17.66 -4.92
C SER A 569 -34.54 -18.28 -4.72
N ALA A 570 -33.57 -17.47 -4.31
CA ALA A 570 -32.24 -17.95 -3.99
C ALA A 570 -31.92 -17.67 -2.51
N ILE A 571 -31.32 -18.65 -1.83
CA ILE A 571 -30.90 -18.54 -0.44
C ILE A 571 -29.40 -18.27 -0.43
N LEU A 572 -29.01 -17.07 0.02
CA LEU A 572 -27.62 -16.77 0.33
C LEU A 572 -27.31 -17.30 1.73
N SER A 573 -26.35 -18.21 1.82
CA SER A 573 -25.82 -18.75 3.07
C SER A 573 -24.30 -18.64 3.07
N GLY A 574 -23.71 -18.62 4.25
CA GLY A 574 -22.26 -18.53 4.33
C GLY A 574 -21.75 -18.20 5.71
N ARG A 575 -20.44 -17.97 5.77
CA ARG A 575 -19.69 -17.70 6.98
C ARG A 575 -18.62 -16.66 6.69
N VAL A 576 -18.47 -15.74 7.63
CA VAL A 576 -17.38 -14.77 7.66
C VAL A 576 -16.67 -14.92 9.00
N VAL A 577 -15.36 -15.17 8.98
CA VAL A 577 -14.56 -15.33 10.20
C VAL A 577 -13.41 -14.33 10.16
N ALA A 578 -13.33 -13.49 11.19
CA ALA A 578 -12.31 -12.46 11.35
C ALA A 578 -11.59 -12.59 12.69
N ALA A 579 -10.39 -12.02 12.78
CA ALA A 579 -9.64 -11.94 14.03
C ALA A 579 -10.33 -11.00 15.04
N SER A 580 -10.96 -9.93 14.55
CA SER A 580 -11.73 -8.97 15.35
C SER A 580 -13.25 -9.23 15.26
N PRO A 581 -14.04 -8.77 16.25
CA PRO A 581 -15.50 -8.83 16.18
C PRO A 581 -16.04 -8.13 14.92
N ILE A 582 -17.01 -8.77 14.27
CA ILE A 582 -17.70 -8.21 13.11
C ILE A 582 -18.71 -7.17 13.61
N GLU A 583 -18.59 -5.92 13.12
CA GLU A 583 -19.58 -4.88 13.41
C GLU A 583 -20.89 -5.13 12.65
N ARG A 584 -20.77 -5.37 11.34
CA ARG A 584 -21.90 -5.58 10.44
C ARG A 584 -21.46 -6.28 9.16
N ILE A 585 -22.41 -6.90 8.48
CA ILE A 585 -22.30 -7.40 7.11
C ILE A 585 -23.39 -6.72 6.28
N GLU A 586 -23.02 -6.14 5.14
CA GLU A 586 -23.96 -5.58 4.18
C GLU A 586 -24.09 -6.51 2.99
N ILE A 587 -25.33 -6.90 2.68
CA ILE A 587 -25.63 -7.69 1.49
C ILE A 587 -26.14 -6.75 0.42
N ARG A 588 -25.49 -6.75 -0.76
CA ARG A 588 -25.81 -5.83 -1.86
C ARG A 588 -26.23 -6.58 -3.12
N ARG A 589 -27.20 -6.01 -3.84
CA ARG A 589 -27.55 -6.36 -5.21
C ARG A 589 -27.15 -5.19 -6.11
N GLY A 590 -26.03 -5.34 -6.82
CA GLY A 590 -25.39 -4.18 -7.45
C GLY A 590 -25.06 -3.14 -6.39
N MET A 591 -25.58 -1.92 -6.53
CA MET A 591 -25.38 -0.85 -5.55
C MET A 591 -26.43 -0.79 -4.44
N GLU A 592 -27.54 -1.51 -4.58
CA GLU A 592 -28.62 -1.53 -3.61
C GLU A 592 -28.26 -2.43 -2.42
N THR A 593 -28.22 -1.88 -1.21
CA THR A 593 -28.11 -2.69 0.02
C THR A 593 -29.47 -3.31 0.34
N VAL A 594 -29.53 -4.64 0.30
CA VAL A 594 -30.77 -5.41 0.51
C VAL A 594 -30.91 -5.95 1.94
N ALA A 595 -29.80 -6.02 2.70
CA ALA A 595 -29.83 -6.40 4.11
C ALA A 595 -28.61 -5.85 4.88
N HIS A 596 -28.84 -5.50 6.15
CA HIS A 596 -27.79 -5.26 7.15
C HIS A 596 -27.88 -6.35 8.22
N LEU A 597 -26.81 -7.12 8.39
CA LEU A 597 -26.72 -8.16 9.41
C LEU A 597 -25.76 -7.68 10.50
N LYS A 598 -26.24 -7.54 11.74
CA LYS A 598 -25.41 -7.24 12.91
C LYS A 598 -25.43 -8.45 13.86
N PRO A 599 -24.30 -8.84 14.48
CA PRO A 599 -24.27 -9.95 15.45
C PRO A 599 -24.82 -9.58 16.84
N TYR A 600 -25.39 -8.38 16.97
CA TYR A 600 -25.96 -7.82 18.19
C TYR A 600 -27.21 -7.00 17.86
N ASP A 601 -28.06 -6.79 18.85
CA ASP A 601 -29.32 -6.06 18.76
C ASP A 601 -29.43 -4.99 19.86
N THR A 602 -30.58 -4.30 19.92
CA THR A 602 -30.79 -3.17 20.84
C THR A 602 -30.55 -3.49 22.32
N PRO A 603 -31.00 -4.64 22.86
CA PRO A 603 -30.71 -5.03 24.25
C PRO A 603 -29.22 -5.23 24.57
N ALA A 604 -28.39 -5.53 23.56
CA ALA A 604 -26.96 -5.71 23.76
C ALA A 604 -26.19 -4.38 23.81
N LEU A 605 -26.80 -3.25 23.42
CA LEU A 605 -26.13 -1.96 23.36
C LEU A 605 -25.67 -1.49 24.75
N GLY A 606 -24.42 -1.05 24.82
CA GLY A 606 -23.81 -0.51 26.02
C GLY A 606 -23.65 1.01 25.99
N ARG A 607 -22.73 1.48 26.83
CA ARG A 607 -22.31 2.89 26.92
C ARG A 607 -21.18 3.22 25.93
N ARG A 608 -21.07 2.46 24.84
CA ARG A 608 -20.02 2.59 23.81
C ARG A 608 -20.59 3.24 22.57
N LEU A 609 -20.17 4.47 22.29
CA LEU A 609 -20.45 5.17 21.05
C LEU A 609 -19.31 4.96 20.06
N ARG A 610 -19.65 4.69 18.80
CA ARG A 610 -18.71 4.73 17.68
C ARG A 610 -18.93 5.99 16.86
N ILE A 611 -17.84 6.72 16.62
CA ILE A 611 -17.76 7.85 15.68
C ILE A 611 -16.95 7.37 14.48
N VAL A 612 -17.55 7.41 13.29
CA VAL A 612 -16.88 7.05 12.03
C VAL A 612 -16.74 8.28 11.14
N PHE A 613 -15.54 8.48 10.63
CA PHE A 613 -15.21 9.40 9.54
C PHE A 613 -14.97 8.58 8.28
N GLU A 614 -15.57 8.94 7.16
CA GLU A 614 -15.39 8.18 5.91
C GLU A 614 -15.59 9.04 4.66
N GLY A 615 -15.11 8.50 3.54
CA GLY A 615 -15.25 9.09 2.22
C GLY A 615 -14.00 9.80 1.71
N ALA A 616 -14.15 10.47 0.58
CA ALA A 616 -13.08 11.16 -0.13
C ALA A 616 -13.55 12.52 -0.64
N ALA A 617 -12.61 13.41 -0.97
CA ALA A 617 -12.94 14.71 -1.52
C ALA A 617 -13.51 14.60 -2.95
N TYR A 618 -12.82 13.85 -3.82
CA TYR A 618 -13.23 13.62 -5.21
C TYR A 618 -12.51 12.39 -5.81
N ARG A 619 -12.90 11.96 -7.01
CA ARG A 619 -12.25 10.86 -7.75
C ARG A 619 -10.85 11.27 -8.25
N GLY A 620 -9.79 10.61 -7.81
CA GLY A 620 -8.42 10.82 -8.32
C GLY A 620 -7.41 11.21 -7.25
N ARG A 621 -6.35 11.96 -7.61
CA ARG A 621 -5.15 12.14 -6.77
C ARG A 621 -5.39 12.97 -5.49
N GLY A 622 -6.22 14.00 -5.51
CA GLY A 622 -6.50 14.85 -4.33
C GLY A 622 -7.67 14.39 -3.47
N ARG A 623 -7.90 13.07 -3.45
CA ARG A 623 -8.99 12.38 -2.74
C ARG A 623 -8.91 12.46 -1.20
N GLN A 624 -7.74 12.69 -0.62
CA GLN A 624 -7.55 12.69 0.83
C GLN A 624 -8.38 13.77 1.53
N VAL A 625 -8.99 13.42 2.65
CA VAL A 625 -9.76 14.33 3.49
C VAL A 625 -9.25 14.28 4.91
N ARG A 626 -8.93 15.46 5.44
CA ARG A 626 -8.48 15.64 6.83
C ARG A 626 -9.69 15.85 7.74
N TRP A 627 -9.74 15.08 8.81
CA TRP A 627 -10.80 15.03 9.82
C TRP A 627 -10.34 15.48 11.20
N ASP A 628 -9.16 16.11 11.32
CA ASP A 628 -8.63 16.65 12.58
C ASP A 628 -9.71 17.45 13.31
N GLY A 629 -10.09 17.01 14.51
CA GLY A 629 -11.31 17.49 15.13
C GLY A 629 -11.35 17.26 16.63
N GLU A 630 -12.49 17.64 17.21
CA GLU A 630 -12.75 17.46 18.63
C GLU A 630 -14.19 17.03 18.92
N ALA A 631 -14.38 16.32 20.02
CA ALA A 631 -15.66 15.94 20.57
C ALA A 631 -15.78 16.46 22.00
N ARG A 632 -16.84 17.22 22.28
CA ARG A 632 -17.17 17.74 23.60
C ARG A 632 -18.41 17.05 24.14
N LEU A 633 -18.33 16.58 25.37
CA LEU A 633 -19.41 15.93 26.07
C LEU A 633 -20.01 16.84 27.13
N THR A 634 -21.33 16.89 27.19
CA THR A 634 -22.08 17.53 28.27
C THR A 634 -22.96 16.47 28.94
N GLY A 635 -23.11 16.50 30.28
CA GLY A 635 -23.99 15.58 31.02
C GLY A 635 -23.47 14.14 31.20
N ALA A 636 -22.30 13.79 30.67
CA ALA A 636 -21.59 12.53 30.87
C ALA A 636 -20.07 12.74 30.78
N THR A 637 -19.28 11.75 31.22
CA THR A 637 -17.81 11.78 31.11
C THR A 637 -17.26 10.57 30.37
N ILE A 638 -16.18 10.78 29.62
CA ILE A 638 -15.37 9.78 28.92
C ILE A 638 -14.61 8.92 29.94
N GLU A 639 -14.85 7.61 29.92
CA GLU A 639 -14.11 6.60 30.70
C GLU A 639 -12.95 5.98 29.91
N ARG A 640 -13.14 5.81 28.60
CA ARG A 640 -12.19 5.14 27.71
C ARG A 640 -12.40 5.61 26.28
N VAL A 641 -11.30 5.67 25.53
CA VAL A 641 -11.29 5.88 24.07
C VAL A 641 -10.54 4.72 23.43
N GLN A 642 -11.01 4.26 22.28
CA GLN A 642 -10.30 3.28 21.46
C GLN A 642 -10.42 3.63 19.98
N GLU A 643 -9.30 3.66 19.28
CA GLU A 643 -9.26 3.93 17.85
C GLU A 643 -9.58 2.68 17.03
N PHE A 644 -10.13 2.85 15.83
CA PHE A 644 -10.23 1.79 14.84
C PHE A 644 -9.88 2.31 13.45
N ALA A 645 -9.21 1.45 12.66
CA ALA A 645 -8.68 1.78 11.34
C ALA A 645 -7.82 3.07 11.31
N ILE A 646 -7.16 3.36 12.43
CA ILE A 646 -6.06 4.33 12.56
C ILE A 646 -4.76 3.53 12.59
N TRP A 647 -3.96 3.69 11.54
CA TRP A 647 -2.78 2.85 11.31
C TRP A 647 -1.46 3.62 11.33
N SER A 648 -1.54 4.95 11.21
CA SER A 648 -0.39 5.84 11.27
C SER A 648 -0.17 6.32 12.70
N PRO A 649 1.04 6.23 13.26
CA PRO A 649 1.37 6.83 14.56
C PRO A 649 1.15 8.34 14.68
N ARG A 650 0.85 9.03 13.57
CA ARG A 650 0.58 10.48 13.54
C ARG A 650 -0.88 10.83 13.77
N ASP A 651 -1.75 9.86 13.55
CA ASP A 651 -3.20 9.97 13.62
C ASP A 651 -3.70 9.31 14.90
N GLY A 652 -4.99 9.48 15.21
CA GLY A 652 -5.61 8.97 16.44
C GLY A 652 -5.88 10.08 17.46
N ALA A 653 -6.19 9.67 18.69
CA ALA A 653 -6.51 10.56 19.79
C ALA A 653 -5.26 11.35 20.25
N THR A 654 -5.35 12.68 20.24
CA THR A 654 -4.24 13.57 20.61
C THR A 654 -4.32 14.10 22.04
N ALA A 655 -5.53 14.20 22.61
CA ALA A 655 -5.75 14.54 24.01
C ALA A 655 -7.12 14.04 24.47
N VAL A 656 -7.20 13.57 25.71
CA VAL A 656 -8.44 13.08 26.34
C VAL A 656 -8.56 13.66 27.74
N SER A 657 -9.69 14.32 28.03
CA SER A 657 -10.15 14.72 29.35
C SER A 657 -11.52 14.05 29.64
N PRO A 658 -12.08 14.20 30.85
CA PRO A 658 -13.40 13.65 31.15
C PRO A 658 -14.51 14.12 30.21
N ASP A 659 -14.42 15.29 29.61
CA ASP A 659 -15.48 15.92 28.81
C ASP A 659 -15.04 16.33 27.40
N HIS A 660 -13.79 16.04 27.01
CA HIS A 660 -13.21 16.50 25.76
C HIS A 660 -12.24 15.48 25.16
N LEU A 661 -12.39 15.22 23.87
CA LEU A 661 -11.50 14.40 23.07
C LEU A 661 -11.05 15.21 21.85
N THR A 662 -9.76 15.18 21.53
CA THR A 662 -9.21 15.72 20.27
C THR A 662 -8.52 14.60 19.49
N TRP A 663 -8.54 14.68 18.16
CA TRP A 663 -7.89 13.68 17.30
C TRP A 663 -7.31 14.28 16.02
N ARG A 664 -6.47 13.49 15.36
CA ARG A 664 -6.08 13.63 13.96
C ARG A 664 -6.54 12.42 13.17
N ALA A 665 -7.08 12.64 11.98
CA ALA A 665 -7.52 11.56 11.13
C ALA A 665 -7.52 11.97 9.66
N VAL A 666 -7.24 11.01 8.79
CA VAL A 666 -7.33 11.17 7.34
C VAL A 666 -8.11 9.99 6.76
N THR A 667 -8.91 10.29 5.75
CA THR A 667 -9.60 9.29 4.92
C THR A 667 -9.28 9.53 3.46
N SER A 668 -9.31 8.47 2.66
CA SER A 668 -9.10 8.48 1.22
C SER A 668 -10.11 7.54 0.56
N GLY A 669 -11.39 7.71 0.92
CA GLY A 669 -12.48 6.80 0.55
C GLY A 669 -12.70 5.66 1.54
N ASN A 670 -11.69 5.32 2.34
CA ASN A 670 -11.82 4.40 3.48
C ASN A 670 -12.53 5.06 4.68
N SER A 671 -12.83 4.25 5.69
CA SER A 671 -13.34 4.69 6.99
C SER A 671 -12.26 4.61 8.08
N SER A 672 -12.30 5.52 9.04
CA SER A 672 -11.54 5.48 10.29
C SER A 672 -12.37 6.11 11.42
N GLY A 673 -11.95 5.95 12.67
CA GLY A 673 -12.69 6.60 13.75
C GLY A 673 -12.28 6.19 15.16
N VAL A 674 -13.15 6.56 16.10
CA VAL A 674 -12.94 6.38 17.53
C VAL A 674 -14.20 5.85 18.20
N ASP A 675 -13.99 4.96 19.15
CA ASP A 675 -14.99 4.50 20.10
C ASP A 675 -14.80 5.24 21.42
N ILE A 676 -15.90 5.69 22.02
CA ILE A 676 -15.92 6.37 23.31
C ILE A 676 -16.84 5.61 24.26
N TRP A 677 -16.33 5.27 25.45
CA TRP A 677 -17.13 4.72 26.55
C TRP A 677 -17.42 5.82 27.54
N PHE A 678 -18.67 5.92 28.00
CA PHE A 678 -19.10 6.95 28.94
C PHE A 678 -19.48 6.38 30.29
N ASN A 679 -19.42 7.21 31.32
CA ASN A 679 -19.72 6.82 32.70
C ASN A 679 -21.21 6.59 32.99
N GLN A 680 -22.11 7.21 32.24
CA GLN A 680 -23.53 7.08 32.44
C GLN A 680 -24.28 7.36 31.15
N ASP A 681 -25.47 6.79 31.05
CA ASP A 681 -26.41 7.04 29.97
C ASP A 681 -27.53 7.92 30.50
N SER A 682 -27.32 9.25 30.44
CA SER A 682 -28.30 10.23 30.87
C SER A 682 -29.06 10.78 29.67
N THR A 683 -30.36 11.02 29.83
CA THR A 683 -31.17 11.70 28.81
C THR A 683 -30.74 13.15 28.58
N GLU A 684 -30.00 13.73 29.52
CA GLU A 684 -29.42 15.08 29.41
C GLU A 684 -28.00 15.08 28.82
N ALA A 685 -27.46 13.90 28.47
CA ALA A 685 -26.11 13.82 27.94
C ALA A 685 -26.08 14.07 26.42
N GLU A 686 -25.16 14.92 25.99
CA GLU A 686 -25.00 15.35 24.60
C GLU A 686 -23.54 15.26 24.17
N ILE A 687 -23.34 15.09 22.86
CA ILE A 687 -22.04 15.17 22.20
C ILE A 687 -22.08 16.20 21.07
N GLU A 688 -21.09 17.09 21.07
CA GLU A 688 -20.78 18.00 19.97
C GLU A 688 -19.48 17.55 19.31
N ILE A 689 -19.47 17.36 18.00
CA ILE A 689 -18.30 16.98 17.23
C ILE A 689 -18.01 18.09 16.22
N THR A 690 -16.81 18.67 16.31
CA THR A 690 -16.34 19.73 15.41
C THR A 690 -15.20 19.21 14.54
N THR A 691 -15.38 19.32 13.21
CA THR A 691 -14.40 18.95 12.19
C THR A 691 -14.31 20.04 11.11
N PRO A 692 -13.31 20.03 10.22
CA PRO A 692 -13.25 20.95 9.09
C PRO A 692 -14.44 20.84 8.13
N GLN A 693 -15.12 19.68 8.12
CA GLN A 693 -16.28 19.39 7.28
C GLN A 693 -17.57 19.98 7.86
N GLY A 694 -17.67 20.06 9.19
CA GLY A 694 -18.82 20.65 9.86
C GLY A 694 -18.90 20.30 11.35
N ILE A 695 -19.96 20.82 11.97
CA ILE A 695 -20.30 20.59 13.39
C ILE A 695 -21.52 19.70 13.46
N VAL A 696 -21.45 18.66 14.28
CA VAL A 696 -22.52 17.70 14.53
C VAL A 696 -22.89 17.74 16.01
N HIS A 697 -24.19 17.79 16.30
CA HIS A 697 -24.72 17.70 17.66
C HIS A 697 -25.67 16.49 17.74
N ALA A 698 -25.56 15.70 18.81
CA ALA A 698 -26.46 14.57 19.04
C ALA A 698 -26.70 14.35 20.55
N SER A 699 -27.93 14.01 20.92
CA SER A 699 -28.22 13.47 22.27
C SER A 699 -27.73 12.04 22.35
N LEU A 700 -26.96 11.70 23.39
CA LEU A 700 -26.47 10.33 23.57
C LEU A 700 -27.62 9.33 23.68
N SER A 701 -28.75 9.73 24.26
CA SER A 701 -29.94 8.89 24.43
C SER A 701 -30.67 8.56 23.12
N GLU A 702 -30.44 9.35 22.06
CA GLU A 702 -31.04 9.14 20.74
C GLU A 702 -30.15 8.31 19.81
N ILE A 703 -28.88 8.11 20.17
CA ILE A 703 -27.95 7.28 19.39
C ILE A 703 -28.16 5.82 19.78
N GLY A 704 -28.66 5.02 18.83
CA GLY A 704 -28.98 3.61 19.03
C GLY A 704 -28.26 2.68 18.05
N LEU A 705 -28.93 1.59 17.68
CA LEU A 705 -28.39 0.57 16.77
C LEU A 705 -28.22 1.09 15.33
N THR A 706 -29.10 2.01 14.90
CA THR A 706 -29.12 2.57 13.55
C THR A 706 -28.17 3.75 13.45
N ASP A 707 -27.42 3.79 12.35
CA ASP A 707 -26.50 4.88 12.05
C ASP A 707 -27.25 6.22 11.94
N GLN A 708 -26.83 7.21 12.73
CA GLN A 708 -27.10 8.61 12.43
C GLN A 708 -26.02 9.09 11.47
N VAL A 709 -26.43 9.55 10.28
CA VAL A 709 -25.52 9.90 9.18
C VAL A 709 -25.56 11.40 8.92
N PHE A 710 -24.39 12.03 8.91
CA PHE A 710 -24.20 13.44 8.62
C PHE A 710 -23.33 13.56 7.37
N ALA A 711 -23.98 13.80 6.23
CA ALA A 711 -23.31 13.87 4.93
C ALA A 711 -22.74 15.28 4.66
N PHE A 712 -21.61 15.32 3.95
CA PHE A 712 -20.91 16.53 3.53
C PHE A 712 -20.62 16.48 2.03
N ASP A 713 -20.15 17.60 1.48
CA ASP A 713 -19.79 17.69 0.06
C ASP A 713 -18.53 16.87 -0.23
N GLY A 714 -18.68 15.81 -1.03
CA GLY A 714 -17.59 14.94 -1.45
C GLY A 714 -18.10 13.61 -1.98
N LEU A 715 -17.18 12.66 -2.14
CA LEU A 715 -17.47 11.30 -2.59
C LEU A 715 -17.69 10.39 -1.38
N GLY A 716 -18.97 10.17 -1.05
CA GLY A 716 -19.35 9.40 0.15
C GLY A 716 -18.84 10.03 1.44
N LEU A 717 -18.62 11.35 1.44
CA LEU A 717 -18.02 12.07 2.56
C LEU A 717 -19.05 12.25 3.68
N GLN A 718 -18.88 11.55 4.79
CA GLN A 718 -19.85 11.60 5.89
C GLN A 718 -19.24 11.26 7.24
N LEU A 719 -19.95 11.68 8.29
CA LEU A 719 -19.73 11.26 9.67
C LEU A 719 -20.90 10.36 10.10
N ARG A 720 -20.60 9.23 10.75
CA ARG A 720 -21.63 8.32 11.29
C ARG A 720 -21.49 8.12 12.79
N LEU A 721 -22.63 8.10 13.48
CA LEU A 721 -22.75 7.82 14.91
C LEU A 721 -23.68 6.64 15.16
N PHE A 722 -23.25 5.67 15.95
CA PHE A 722 -24.10 4.57 16.42
C PHE A 722 -23.53 3.93 17.69
N ARG A 723 -24.37 3.20 18.42
CA ARG A 723 -23.96 2.46 19.61
C ARG A 723 -23.51 1.04 19.30
N LEU A 724 -22.55 0.61 20.10
CA LEU A 724 -22.04 -0.75 20.15
C LEU A 724 -22.36 -1.37 21.51
N PRO A 725 -22.29 -2.71 21.62
CA PRO A 725 -22.33 -3.39 22.91
C PRO A 725 -21.28 -2.92 23.92
#